data_AF-A0A1L3ZG29-F1
#
_entry.id   AF-A0A1L3ZG29-F1
#
_cell.length_a   1.000
_cell.length_b   1.000
_cell.length_c   1.000
_cell.angle_alpha   90.00
_cell.angle_beta   90.00
_cell.angle_gamma   90.00
#
_symmetry.space_group_name_H-M   'P 1'
#
loop_
_entity.id
_entity.type
_entity.pdbx_description
1 polymer ?
#
loop_
_entity_poly.entity_id
_entity_poly.type
_entity_poly.pdbx_seq_one_letter_code
_entity_poly.pdbx_strand_id
1 'polypeptide(L)'
;MSLTNTKLLLLSSTILVLAGASADAQERQAYFGETHVHTGWSFDAYIFGNTKSTPADAYRYAKGEAIKHPLGYDIKIGTPLDWMGVTDHSEYVGTVSLANTPGSSISKLPIAKKLIVHNPADITRIYLWLGNTIVDKKPIAELISPEVANSVWKQNVDIANEANQPGKFTAFCSYEWTSTPNNRNMHRNVFFRDCGKVPAAPYSSIESSDPSDLWDWMDGQRKAGNELLAISHNANLSDGHMFPTDVDEKGRPIDAAWAASRDRNERLSEIKQIKGASETHPTLSPNDEFANFEILTYLLGDPAGRFPTISGSYIRQALKDGLSMMEARGFNPYKTGFVGGSDSHNTGVPYRQDNFYGGHVLNDGDIKQRMSGYVFAGLDVRLENPAGLTGVWAEENTRESLFDAMQRKETFATSGPHIRVRFFGGPNETSVVGKQDWVKSAYAGGVPMGGDLPPLGEAKTPSFVVWAVKDPTSGNLDRIQIVKGWTKHGQSFEKVFDVAWAGNRTPDKFSGVVPPIGSTVDISEATYTNTIGAVELKGEWTDPEFDPSLDAFYYLRTLEIPTPRWTTIQAKELGIAPPDNVPATVQERAWSSPIWYTPTQELRTAATKGTTVADLKQKGATVLDNAALTDLIVGKSSWVRNNVTGEVFSVAWTPSGQRLITNSNGAIPQPSEVGDVMHGGLMGAGTGYAIKDGAIVTTLGNAPYEATVYKLGDKYFAARSNEFGYANYEVVPTPKMLDPVDQPKAPF
;
A
#
# COMPACT_ATOMS: atom_id res chain seq x y z
N MET A 1 -48.78 -36.51 28.82
CA MET A 1 -48.14 -36.32 27.50
C MET A 1 -47.94 -34.84 27.28
N SER A 2 -46.74 -34.33 27.55
CA SER A 2 -46.31 -32.97 27.23
C SER A 2 -44.83 -33.07 26.88
N LEU A 3 -44.50 -32.81 25.62
CA LEU A 3 -43.14 -32.82 25.09
C LEU A 3 -42.73 -31.37 24.85
N THR A 4 -41.89 -30.84 25.74
CA THR A 4 -41.20 -29.57 25.60
C THR A 4 -39.88 -29.78 24.87
N ASN A 5 -39.73 -29.11 23.72
CA ASN A 5 -38.53 -29.07 22.90
C ASN A 5 -37.48 -28.15 23.54
N THR A 6 -36.32 -28.71 23.88
CA THR A 6 -35.14 -28.01 24.40
C THR A 6 -34.38 -27.36 23.24
N LYS A 7 -34.28 -26.02 23.23
CA LYS A 7 -33.34 -25.29 22.37
C LYS A 7 -31.96 -25.29 23.03
N LEU A 8 -30.98 -25.87 22.34
CA LEU A 8 -29.58 -25.86 22.71
C LEU A 8 -28.97 -24.50 22.30
N LEU A 9 -28.71 -23.61 23.27
CA LEU A 9 -27.87 -22.43 23.04
C LEU A 9 -26.40 -22.87 23.01
N LEU A 10 -25.75 -22.75 21.85
CA LEU A 10 -24.30 -22.77 21.74
C LEU A 10 -23.75 -21.42 22.19
N LEU A 11 -23.28 -21.35 23.44
CA LEU A 11 -22.44 -20.26 23.94
C LEU A 11 -21.02 -20.45 23.41
N SER A 12 -20.69 -19.76 22.31
CA SER A 12 -19.31 -19.54 21.88
C SER A 12 -18.59 -18.71 22.95
N SER A 13 -17.73 -19.37 23.73
CA SER A 13 -16.91 -18.74 24.75
C SER A 13 -15.71 -18.10 24.09
N THR A 14 -15.77 -16.80 23.83
CA THR A 14 -14.61 -16.02 23.40
C THR A 14 -13.65 -15.90 24.59
N ILE A 15 -12.59 -16.70 24.60
CA ILE A 15 -11.50 -16.55 25.56
C ILE A 15 -10.80 -15.23 25.26
N LEU A 16 -11.00 -14.26 26.14
CA LEU A 16 -10.29 -12.99 26.15
C LEU A 16 -8.84 -13.26 26.59
N VAL A 17 -7.93 -13.42 25.64
CA VAL A 17 -6.50 -13.39 25.94
C VAL A 17 -6.12 -11.93 26.15
N LEU A 18 -6.19 -11.46 27.39
CA LEU A 18 -5.42 -10.30 27.83
C LEU A 18 -3.95 -10.70 27.72
N ALA A 19 -3.32 -10.39 26.59
CA ALA A 19 -1.88 -10.43 26.47
C ALA A 19 -1.32 -9.39 27.44
N GLY A 20 -0.97 -9.81 28.66
CA GLY A 20 -0.15 -8.99 29.53
C GLY A 20 1.14 -8.68 28.79
N ALA A 21 1.42 -7.40 28.56
CA ALA A 21 2.71 -6.97 28.02
C ALA A 21 3.81 -7.60 28.89
N SER A 22 4.64 -8.46 28.29
CA SER A 22 5.81 -9.00 28.98
C SER A 22 6.71 -7.83 29.41
N ALA A 23 7.47 -8.02 30.48
CA ALA A 23 8.44 -7.01 30.92
C ALA A 23 9.42 -6.60 29.79
N ASP A 24 9.66 -7.49 28.81
CA ASP A 24 10.52 -7.27 27.63
C ASP A 24 9.93 -6.33 26.57
N ALA A 25 8.60 -6.17 26.49
CA ALA A 25 7.98 -5.28 25.50
C ALA A 25 8.37 -3.80 25.71
N GLN A 26 8.80 -3.44 26.93
CA GLN A 26 9.09 -2.07 27.35
C GLN A 26 10.44 -1.53 26.82
N GLU A 27 11.25 -2.35 26.15
CA GLU A 27 12.62 -2.01 25.71
C GLU A 27 12.89 -2.25 24.22
N ARG A 28 11.84 -2.50 23.41
CA ARG A 28 11.96 -2.77 21.97
C ARG A 28 12.76 -1.70 21.22
N GLN A 29 13.66 -2.14 20.35
CA GLN A 29 14.49 -1.28 19.51
C GLN A 29 14.02 -1.33 18.06
N ALA A 30 14.25 -0.24 17.33
CA ALA A 30 13.97 -0.18 15.90
C ALA A 30 15.16 -0.74 15.14
N TYR A 31 14.93 -1.83 14.40
CA TYR A 31 15.90 -2.43 13.50
C TYR A 31 15.53 -2.14 12.05
N PHE A 32 16.43 -1.50 11.32
CA PHE A 32 16.24 -1.14 9.92
C PHE A 32 16.78 -2.23 8.99
N GLY A 33 16.01 -2.60 7.97
CA GLY A 33 16.42 -3.61 7.03
C GLY A 33 15.68 -3.57 5.70
N GLU A 34 16.00 -4.56 4.89
CA GLU A 34 15.58 -4.69 3.49
C GLU A 34 14.76 -5.96 3.28
N THR A 35 13.58 -5.81 2.68
CA THR A 35 12.65 -6.90 2.38
C THR A 35 12.68 -7.38 0.94
N HIS A 36 13.28 -6.62 0.03
CA HIS A 36 13.16 -6.81 -1.42
C HIS A 36 14.45 -6.40 -2.13
N VAL A 37 15.32 -7.36 -2.44
CA VAL A 37 16.56 -7.10 -3.21
C VAL A 37 16.94 -8.33 -4.04
N HIS A 38 17.44 -8.05 -5.24
CA HIS A 38 17.85 -9.05 -6.22
C HIS A 38 19.36 -9.04 -6.44
N THR A 39 19.89 -10.21 -6.72
CA THR A 39 21.30 -10.43 -7.06
C THR A 39 21.45 -11.03 -8.45
N GLY A 40 22.68 -11.34 -8.86
CA GLY A 40 22.91 -12.01 -10.13
C GLY A 40 22.35 -13.44 -10.21
N TRP A 41 21.61 -13.91 -9.20
CA TRP A 41 20.95 -15.21 -9.22
C TRP A 41 19.50 -15.11 -9.68
N SER A 42 18.87 -13.94 -9.54
CA SER A 42 17.60 -13.66 -10.22
C SER A 42 17.78 -13.61 -11.74
N PHE A 43 16.79 -14.14 -12.47
CA PHE A 43 16.83 -14.16 -13.92
C PHE A 43 16.79 -12.74 -14.52
N ASP A 44 15.98 -11.83 -13.98
CA ASP A 44 15.81 -10.48 -14.52
C ASP A 44 17.01 -9.59 -14.19
N ALA A 45 17.53 -9.64 -12.96
CA ALA A 45 18.75 -8.95 -12.58
C ALA A 45 19.93 -9.39 -13.45
N TYR A 46 20.07 -10.70 -13.70
CA TYR A 46 21.09 -11.21 -14.61
C TYR A 46 20.91 -10.64 -16.02
N ILE A 47 19.69 -10.63 -16.55
CA ILE A 47 19.37 -10.09 -17.89
C ILE A 47 19.66 -8.59 -17.96
N PHE A 48 19.39 -7.82 -16.90
CA PHE A 48 19.71 -6.39 -16.82
C PHE A 48 21.22 -6.14 -16.73
N GLY A 49 22.03 -7.17 -16.48
CA GLY A 49 23.49 -7.11 -16.53
C GLY A 49 24.20 -7.46 -15.22
N ASN A 50 23.46 -7.88 -14.19
CA ASN A 50 24.02 -8.32 -12.92
C ASN A 50 24.61 -9.73 -13.04
N THR A 51 25.71 -9.88 -13.77
CA THR A 51 26.27 -11.20 -14.11
C THR A 51 27.32 -11.70 -13.12
N LYS A 52 27.58 -10.94 -12.05
CA LYS A 52 28.78 -11.13 -11.21
C LYS A 52 28.52 -11.27 -9.73
N SER A 53 27.48 -10.62 -9.22
CA SER A 53 27.26 -10.54 -7.77
C SER A 53 26.41 -11.70 -7.25
N THR A 54 26.51 -11.93 -5.94
CA THR A 54 25.85 -13.05 -5.26
C THR A 54 25.08 -12.57 -4.02
N PRO A 55 24.23 -13.42 -3.41
CA PRO A 55 23.62 -13.13 -2.11
C PRO A 55 24.64 -12.79 -1.02
N ALA A 56 25.85 -13.37 -1.06
CA ALA A 56 26.90 -13.05 -0.10
C ALA A 56 27.35 -11.59 -0.22
N ASP A 57 27.43 -11.05 -1.44
CA ASP A 57 27.76 -9.64 -1.67
C ASP A 57 26.65 -8.72 -1.15
N ALA A 58 25.38 -9.08 -1.30
CA ALA A 58 24.25 -8.32 -0.75
C ALA A 58 24.38 -8.17 0.78
N TYR A 59 24.64 -9.28 1.49
CA TYR A 59 24.83 -9.24 2.94
C TYR A 59 26.08 -8.47 3.37
N ARG A 60 27.18 -8.54 2.60
CA ARG A 60 28.38 -7.72 2.85
C ARG A 60 28.07 -6.23 2.68
N TYR A 61 27.37 -5.85 1.62
CA TYR A 61 26.90 -4.48 1.39
C TYR A 61 26.04 -3.99 2.55
N ALA A 62 25.04 -4.78 2.96
CA ALA A 62 24.14 -4.45 4.07
C ALA A 62 24.90 -4.21 5.39
N LYS A 63 25.96 -4.99 5.64
CA LYS A 63 26.84 -4.84 6.81
C LYS A 63 27.81 -3.65 6.72
N GLY A 64 27.76 -2.85 5.66
CA GLY A 64 28.61 -1.66 5.50
C GLY A 64 29.88 -1.87 4.69
N GLU A 65 30.10 -3.05 4.09
CA GLU A 65 31.26 -3.28 3.24
C GLU A 65 31.06 -2.66 1.85
N ALA A 66 32.16 -2.24 1.22
CA ALA A 66 32.13 -1.89 -0.19
C ALA A 66 32.05 -3.16 -1.05
N ILE A 67 31.16 -3.13 -2.04
CA ILE A 67 31.06 -4.16 -3.09
C ILE A 67 31.21 -3.50 -4.46
N LYS A 68 31.40 -4.33 -5.49
CA LYS A 68 31.40 -3.85 -6.87
C LYS A 68 29.96 -3.79 -7.38
N HIS A 69 29.54 -2.62 -7.86
CA HIS A 69 28.42 -2.52 -8.78
C HIS A 69 28.70 -3.45 -9.98
N PRO A 70 27.70 -4.08 -10.62
CA PRO A 70 27.99 -5.04 -11.69
C PRO A 70 28.75 -4.44 -12.90
N LEU A 71 28.63 -3.12 -13.10
CA LEU A 71 29.43 -2.35 -14.07
C LEU A 71 30.90 -2.12 -13.68
N GLY A 72 31.30 -2.45 -12.44
CA GLY A 72 32.70 -2.53 -12.00
C GLY A 72 33.20 -1.41 -11.09
N TYR A 73 32.41 -0.36 -10.84
CA TYR A 73 32.75 0.66 -9.84
C TYR A 73 32.32 0.24 -8.43
N ASP A 74 32.88 0.87 -7.40
CA ASP A 74 32.55 0.56 -6.00
C ASP A 74 31.24 1.24 -5.58
N ILE A 75 30.40 0.50 -4.86
CA ILE A 75 29.22 1.01 -4.16
C ILE A 75 29.29 0.62 -2.70
N LYS A 76 28.73 1.49 -1.84
CA LYS A 76 28.72 1.29 -0.40
C LYS A 76 27.46 1.92 0.19
N ILE A 77 26.88 1.23 1.16
CA ILE A 77 25.75 1.75 1.92
C ILE A 77 26.22 2.88 2.87
N GLY A 78 25.43 3.94 3.02
CA GLY A 78 25.77 5.06 3.91
C GLY A 78 25.72 4.65 5.38
N THR A 79 24.56 4.15 5.80
CA THR A 79 24.30 3.55 7.11
C THR A 79 24.06 2.04 6.94
N PRO A 80 24.83 1.15 7.61
CA PRO A 80 24.58 -0.29 7.59
C PRO A 80 23.17 -0.65 8.08
N LEU A 81 22.63 -1.75 7.54
CA LEU A 81 21.34 -2.30 7.96
C LEU A 81 21.53 -3.29 9.11
N ASP A 82 20.50 -3.42 9.93
CA ASP A 82 20.42 -4.39 11.02
C ASP A 82 20.06 -5.79 10.52
N TRP A 83 19.32 -5.87 9.42
CA TRP A 83 18.88 -7.13 8.82
C TRP A 83 18.58 -7.02 7.33
N MET A 84 18.55 -8.15 6.62
CA MET A 84 18.20 -8.24 5.20
C MET A 84 17.63 -9.61 4.86
N GLY A 85 16.65 -9.65 3.95
CA GLY A 85 16.32 -10.83 3.15
C GLY A 85 16.71 -10.62 1.70
N VAL A 86 17.50 -11.52 1.13
CA VAL A 86 17.72 -11.57 -0.32
C VAL A 86 16.55 -12.31 -0.94
N THR A 87 15.88 -11.69 -1.91
CA THR A 87 14.62 -12.18 -2.48
C THR A 87 14.74 -12.38 -3.98
N ASP A 88 15.81 -13.05 -4.42
CA ASP A 88 15.91 -13.48 -5.81
C ASP A 88 14.65 -14.27 -6.22
N HIS A 89 14.23 -14.08 -7.47
CA HIS A 89 13.08 -14.76 -8.05
C HIS A 89 13.23 -16.28 -7.95
N SER A 90 12.18 -16.98 -7.49
CA SER A 90 12.14 -18.45 -7.51
C SER A 90 11.99 -19.00 -8.93
N GLU A 91 11.40 -18.21 -9.83
CA GLU A 91 11.22 -18.55 -11.24
C GLU A 91 12.57 -18.49 -11.98
N TYR A 92 12.92 -19.57 -12.69
CA TYR A 92 14.15 -19.66 -13.48
C TYR A 92 15.44 -19.36 -12.67
N VAL A 93 15.39 -19.49 -11.34
CA VAL A 93 16.47 -19.09 -10.42
C VAL A 93 17.81 -19.73 -10.79
N GLY A 94 18.83 -18.90 -10.98
CA GLY A 94 20.18 -19.31 -11.39
C GLY A 94 20.30 -19.90 -12.80
N THR A 95 19.22 -20.19 -13.51
CA THR A 95 19.26 -20.90 -14.80
C THR A 95 19.84 -20.05 -15.92
N VAL A 96 19.52 -18.75 -15.95
CA VAL A 96 20.07 -17.79 -16.92
C VAL A 96 21.58 -17.60 -16.69
N SER A 97 22.00 -17.52 -15.43
CA SER A 97 23.41 -17.46 -15.05
C SER A 97 24.15 -18.72 -15.50
N LEU A 98 23.59 -19.90 -15.22
CA LEU A 98 24.16 -21.18 -15.66
C LEU A 98 24.21 -21.29 -17.19
N ALA A 99 23.20 -20.81 -17.92
CA ALA A 99 23.20 -20.80 -19.39
C ALA A 99 24.39 -20.00 -19.96
N ASN A 100 24.80 -18.94 -19.28
CA ASN A 100 25.92 -18.08 -19.64
C ASN A 100 27.27 -18.54 -19.03
N THR A 101 27.27 -19.59 -18.21
CA THR A 101 28.47 -20.15 -17.56
C THR A 101 29.02 -21.33 -18.36
N PRO A 102 30.17 -21.21 -19.05
CA PRO A 102 30.72 -22.29 -19.87
C PRO A 102 30.92 -23.60 -19.10
N GLY A 103 30.39 -24.70 -19.63
CA GLY A 103 30.58 -26.04 -19.06
C GLY A 103 29.56 -26.45 -18.00
N SER A 104 28.68 -25.55 -17.57
CA SER A 104 27.52 -25.87 -16.73
C SER A 104 26.57 -26.88 -17.38
N SER A 105 25.63 -27.44 -16.60
CA SER A 105 24.59 -28.33 -17.13
C SER A 105 23.68 -27.61 -18.15
N ILE A 106 23.32 -26.35 -17.88
CA ILE A 106 22.43 -25.56 -18.74
C ILE A 106 23.14 -25.04 -19.99
N SER A 107 24.40 -24.58 -19.92
CA SER A 107 25.12 -24.00 -21.08
C SER A 107 25.32 -24.98 -22.24
N LYS A 108 25.26 -26.29 -21.96
CA LYS A 108 25.35 -27.36 -22.97
C LYS A 108 24.05 -27.55 -23.74
N LEU A 109 22.93 -27.03 -23.23
CA LEU A 109 21.62 -27.18 -23.85
C LEU A 109 21.49 -26.23 -25.05
N PRO A 110 20.83 -26.63 -26.15
CA PRO A 110 20.59 -25.74 -27.29
C PRO A 110 19.87 -24.43 -26.93
N ILE A 111 19.00 -24.48 -25.91
CA ILE A 111 18.23 -23.33 -25.43
C ILE A 111 19.11 -22.23 -24.82
N ALA A 112 20.28 -22.58 -24.27
CA ALA A 112 21.18 -21.62 -23.63
C ALA A 112 21.64 -20.51 -24.58
N LYS A 113 21.79 -20.82 -25.88
CA LYS A 113 22.15 -19.82 -26.90
C LYS A 113 21.14 -18.68 -27.00
N LYS A 114 19.87 -18.90 -26.65
CA LYS A 114 18.82 -17.86 -26.68
C LYS A 114 18.86 -16.94 -25.45
N LEU A 115 19.54 -17.35 -24.38
CA LEU A 115 19.66 -16.67 -23.09
C LEU A 115 20.93 -15.81 -22.95
N ILE A 116 21.76 -15.75 -23.99
CA ILE A 116 22.98 -14.94 -23.97
C ILE A 116 22.63 -13.49 -24.31
N VAL A 117 22.98 -12.57 -23.41
CA VAL A 117 22.81 -11.12 -23.58
C VAL A 117 24.08 -10.53 -24.22
N HIS A 118 23.97 -9.98 -25.43
CA HIS A 118 25.11 -9.34 -26.12
C HIS A 118 25.02 -7.82 -26.17
N ASN A 119 23.80 -7.27 -26.14
CA ASN A 119 23.51 -5.86 -26.31
C ASN A 119 22.16 -5.49 -25.65
N PRO A 120 21.82 -4.19 -25.52
CA PRO A 120 20.57 -3.77 -24.90
C PRO A 120 19.29 -4.33 -25.54
N ALA A 121 19.28 -4.63 -26.85
CA ALA A 121 18.10 -5.22 -27.48
C ALA A 121 17.86 -6.67 -27.02
N ASP A 122 18.92 -7.40 -26.67
CA ASP A 122 18.80 -8.74 -26.08
C ASP A 122 18.16 -8.69 -24.68
N ILE A 123 18.41 -7.63 -23.90
CA ILE A 123 17.82 -7.45 -22.57
C ILE A 123 16.30 -7.48 -22.68
N THR A 124 15.71 -6.57 -23.47
CA THR A 124 14.27 -6.50 -23.68
C THR A 124 13.72 -7.80 -24.28
N ARG A 125 14.39 -8.36 -25.29
CA ARG A 125 13.94 -9.60 -25.95
C ARG A 125 13.89 -10.79 -24.98
N ILE A 126 14.93 -11.00 -24.19
CA ILE A 126 15.03 -12.16 -23.29
C ILE A 126 14.12 -11.96 -22.08
N TYR A 127 14.10 -10.76 -21.49
CA TYR A 127 13.22 -10.42 -20.37
C TYR A 127 11.76 -10.66 -20.73
N LEU A 128 11.28 -10.08 -21.84
CA LEU A 128 9.90 -10.26 -22.28
C LEU A 128 9.62 -11.71 -22.69
N TRP A 129 10.58 -12.41 -23.29
CA TRP A 129 10.38 -13.81 -23.66
C TRP A 129 10.19 -14.72 -22.43
N LEU A 130 11.06 -14.64 -21.42
CA LEU A 130 10.90 -15.41 -20.19
C LEU A 130 9.67 -14.97 -19.40
N GLY A 131 9.45 -13.66 -19.26
CA GLY A 131 8.25 -13.10 -18.65
C GLY A 131 6.98 -13.64 -19.30
N ASN A 132 6.89 -13.62 -20.63
CA ASN A 132 5.74 -14.16 -21.36
C ASN A 132 5.55 -15.67 -21.13
N THR A 133 6.61 -16.46 -20.94
CA THR A 133 6.43 -17.88 -20.60
C THR A 133 5.78 -18.10 -19.23
N ILE A 134 6.03 -17.20 -18.26
CA ILE A 134 5.37 -17.20 -16.96
C ILE A 134 3.92 -16.73 -17.12
N VAL A 135 3.71 -15.60 -17.81
CA VAL A 135 2.38 -15.01 -18.08
C VAL A 135 1.45 -16.01 -18.79
N ASP A 136 1.96 -16.71 -19.82
CA ASP A 136 1.21 -17.66 -20.64
C ASP A 136 1.06 -19.05 -19.99
N LYS A 137 1.61 -19.25 -18.78
CA LYS A 137 1.66 -20.54 -18.08
C LYS A 137 2.30 -21.65 -18.93
N LYS A 138 3.35 -21.31 -19.67
CA LYS A 138 4.11 -22.20 -20.57
C LYS A 138 5.60 -22.11 -20.27
N PRO A 139 6.04 -22.52 -19.07
CA PRO A 139 7.45 -22.47 -18.69
C PRO A 139 8.29 -23.36 -19.62
N ILE A 140 9.57 -23.00 -19.78
CA ILE A 140 10.50 -23.75 -20.63
C ILE A 140 11.02 -24.93 -19.81
N ALA A 141 10.57 -26.15 -20.17
CA ALA A 141 10.86 -27.38 -19.44
C ALA A 141 12.37 -27.60 -19.20
N GLU A 142 13.20 -27.25 -20.17
CA GLU A 142 14.66 -27.40 -20.10
C GLU A 142 15.34 -26.45 -19.09
N LEU A 143 14.64 -25.40 -18.64
CA LEU A 143 15.16 -24.40 -17.71
C LEU A 143 14.57 -24.54 -16.29
N ILE A 144 13.64 -25.47 -16.05
CA ILE A 144 12.96 -25.65 -14.76
C ILE A 144 13.37 -26.96 -14.07
N SER A 145 14.66 -27.31 -14.14
CA SER A 145 15.17 -28.54 -13.51
C SER A 145 15.15 -28.44 -11.98
N PRO A 146 14.48 -29.37 -11.27
CA PRO A 146 14.49 -29.41 -9.80
C PRO A 146 15.90 -29.51 -9.22
N GLU A 147 16.82 -30.21 -9.88
CA GLU A 147 18.21 -30.32 -9.43
C GLU A 147 18.89 -28.94 -9.37
N VAL A 148 18.65 -28.09 -10.38
CA VAL A 148 19.20 -26.74 -10.44
C VAL A 148 18.52 -25.83 -9.43
N ALA A 149 17.18 -25.75 -9.45
CA ALA A 149 16.42 -24.87 -8.57
C ALA A 149 16.68 -25.19 -7.09
N ASN A 150 16.66 -26.47 -6.71
CA ASN A 150 16.89 -26.90 -5.33
C ASN A 150 18.33 -26.64 -4.89
N SER A 151 19.30 -26.82 -5.80
CA SER A 151 20.71 -26.52 -5.52
C SER A 151 20.90 -25.03 -5.24
N VAL A 152 20.33 -24.16 -6.09
CA VAL A 152 20.44 -22.70 -5.92
C VAL A 152 19.71 -22.24 -4.66
N TRP A 153 18.50 -22.76 -4.40
CA TRP A 153 17.77 -22.48 -3.16
C TRP A 153 18.56 -22.88 -1.91
N LYS A 154 19.09 -24.12 -1.89
CA LYS A 154 19.94 -24.58 -0.79
C LYS A 154 21.15 -23.68 -0.59
N GLN A 155 21.81 -23.27 -1.68
CA GLN A 155 22.98 -22.40 -1.60
C GLN A 155 22.62 -21.01 -1.06
N ASN A 156 21.47 -20.45 -1.44
CA ASN A 156 20.97 -19.19 -0.90
C ASN A 156 20.76 -19.30 0.63
N VAL A 157 20.08 -20.37 1.08
CA VAL A 157 19.88 -20.68 2.51
C VAL A 157 21.21 -20.82 3.26
N ASP A 158 22.19 -21.52 2.70
CA ASP A 158 23.51 -21.70 3.30
C ASP A 158 24.23 -20.35 3.46
N ILE A 159 24.18 -19.47 2.44
CA ILE A 159 24.76 -18.12 2.50
C ILE A 159 24.04 -17.24 3.54
N ALA A 160 22.71 -17.29 3.59
CA ALA A 160 21.94 -16.57 4.61
C ALA A 160 22.33 -17.03 6.02
N ASN A 161 22.52 -18.33 6.23
CA ASN A 161 23.02 -18.88 7.51
C ASN A 161 24.43 -18.41 7.85
N GLU A 162 25.35 -18.36 6.89
CA GLU A 162 26.71 -17.87 7.10
C GLU A 162 26.74 -16.37 7.42
N ALA A 163 25.87 -15.58 6.78
CA ALA A 163 25.79 -14.15 7.00
C ALA A 163 25.14 -13.77 8.34
N ASN A 164 24.30 -14.64 8.90
CA ASN A 164 23.52 -14.40 10.09
C ASN A 164 24.39 -14.38 11.35
N GLN A 165 24.40 -13.24 12.04
CA GLN A 165 25.12 -13.01 13.29
C GLN A 165 24.13 -12.45 14.32
N PRO A 166 23.37 -13.33 15.03
CA PRO A 166 22.38 -12.91 16.01
C PRO A 166 22.92 -11.85 16.98
N GLY A 167 22.13 -10.80 17.21
CA GLY A 167 22.48 -9.63 18.01
C GLY A 167 23.33 -8.57 17.28
N LYS A 168 23.77 -8.83 16.04
CA LYS A 168 24.57 -7.88 15.23
C LYS A 168 23.99 -7.64 13.84
N PHE A 169 23.66 -8.72 13.13
CA PHE A 169 23.08 -8.67 11.79
C PHE A 169 22.22 -9.91 11.55
N THR A 170 20.96 -9.73 11.18
CA THR A 170 20.08 -10.85 10.86
C THR A 170 19.93 -11.04 9.36
N ALA A 171 20.21 -12.25 8.86
CA ALA A 171 19.99 -12.60 7.45
C ALA A 171 18.85 -13.61 7.35
N PHE A 172 17.74 -13.26 6.68
CA PHE A 172 16.62 -14.17 6.50
C PHE A 172 16.83 -15.15 5.34
N CYS A 173 16.23 -16.34 5.45
CA CYS A 173 16.00 -17.17 4.27
C CYS A 173 14.72 -16.69 3.62
N SER A 174 14.83 -16.23 2.39
CA SER A 174 13.74 -15.58 1.67
C SER A 174 13.88 -15.75 0.17
N TYR A 175 12.78 -15.55 -0.56
CA TYR A 175 12.75 -15.56 -2.02
C TYR A 175 11.56 -14.75 -2.53
N GLU A 176 11.58 -14.36 -3.80
CA GLU A 176 10.42 -13.75 -4.47
C GLU A 176 9.60 -14.79 -5.24
N TRP A 177 8.28 -14.77 -5.02
CA TRP A 177 7.28 -15.45 -5.83
C TRP A 177 6.69 -14.45 -6.84
N THR A 178 6.89 -14.71 -8.13
CA THR A 178 6.75 -13.67 -9.17
C THR A 178 5.56 -13.94 -10.06
N SER A 179 4.36 -13.60 -9.59
CA SER A 179 3.14 -13.71 -10.40
C SER A 179 2.84 -12.42 -11.18
N THR A 180 2.67 -12.54 -12.50
CA THR A 180 2.38 -11.39 -13.37
C THR A 180 1.24 -11.67 -14.37
N PRO A 181 0.05 -12.16 -13.95
CA PRO A 181 -1.00 -12.57 -14.88
C PRO A 181 -1.45 -11.38 -15.74
N ASN A 182 -1.41 -11.55 -17.06
CA ASN A 182 -1.74 -10.49 -18.02
C ASN A 182 -0.97 -9.18 -17.76
N ASN A 183 0.34 -9.21 -17.47
CA ASN A 183 1.15 -8.00 -17.20
C ASN A 183 0.70 -7.19 -15.96
N ARG A 184 0.12 -7.86 -14.95
CA ARG A 184 -0.31 -7.24 -13.69
C ARG A 184 0.55 -7.75 -12.55
N ASN A 185 1.27 -6.87 -11.86
CA ASN A 185 2.15 -7.30 -10.78
C ASN A 185 1.34 -7.85 -9.60
N MET A 186 1.60 -9.12 -9.29
CA MET A 186 1.05 -9.84 -8.15
C MET A 186 2.19 -10.54 -7.42
N HIS A 187 3.29 -9.86 -7.16
CA HIS A 187 4.47 -10.45 -6.55
C HIS A 187 4.36 -10.57 -5.03
N ARG A 188 5.11 -11.52 -4.44
CA ARG A 188 5.26 -11.66 -2.98
C ARG A 188 6.67 -12.07 -2.59
N ASN A 189 7.24 -11.40 -1.60
CA ASN A 189 8.45 -11.86 -0.95
C ASN A 189 8.11 -12.79 0.23
N VAL A 190 8.62 -14.01 0.19
CA VAL A 190 8.37 -15.04 1.22
C VAL A 190 9.53 -15.09 2.19
N PHE A 191 9.24 -14.98 3.49
CA PHE A 191 10.22 -14.99 4.58
C PHE A 191 9.97 -16.17 5.51
N PHE A 192 11.02 -16.90 5.85
CA PHE A 192 10.96 -17.99 6.84
C PHE A 192 11.49 -17.53 8.19
N ARG A 193 10.78 -17.90 9.26
CA ARG A 193 11.22 -17.66 10.65
C ARG A 193 12.51 -18.41 10.99
N ASP A 194 12.65 -19.63 10.47
CA ASP A 194 13.76 -20.54 10.76
C ASP A 194 14.32 -21.16 9.47
N CYS A 195 15.55 -20.76 9.12
CA CYS A 195 16.28 -21.28 7.96
C CYS A 195 16.60 -22.78 8.04
N GLY A 196 16.65 -23.37 9.24
CA GLY A 196 16.92 -24.79 9.43
C GLY A 196 15.75 -25.71 9.06
N LYS A 197 14.57 -25.14 8.81
CA LYS A 197 13.35 -25.90 8.52
C LYS A 197 12.78 -25.66 7.12
N VAL A 198 13.43 -24.85 6.30
CA VAL A 198 12.95 -24.52 4.96
C VAL A 198 12.71 -25.77 4.09
N PRO A 199 11.72 -25.74 3.18
CA PRO A 199 11.48 -26.84 2.26
C PRO A 199 12.67 -27.04 1.30
N ALA A 200 12.76 -28.22 0.69
CA ALA A 200 13.82 -28.53 -0.29
C ALA A 200 13.77 -27.65 -1.56
N ALA A 201 12.59 -27.07 -1.85
CA ALA A 201 12.36 -26.17 -2.97
C ALA A 201 11.34 -25.08 -2.57
N PRO A 202 11.48 -23.84 -3.06
CA PRO A 202 10.43 -22.83 -2.95
C PRO A 202 9.21 -23.21 -3.79
N TYR A 203 8.04 -22.70 -3.44
CA TYR A 203 6.87 -22.69 -4.32
C TYR A 203 6.95 -21.45 -5.23
N SER A 204 6.89 -21.65 -6.54
CA SER A 204 7.07 -20.61 -7.56
C SER A 204 5.75 -20.31 -8.29
N SER A 205 5.71 -19.20 -9.01
CA SER A 205 4.59 -18.83 -9.87
C SER A 205 4.48 -19.70 -11.13
N ILE A 206 5.52 -20.50 -11.40
CA ILE A 206 5.51 -21.55 -12.42
C ILE A 206 4.51 -22.65 -12.07
N GLU A 207 4.39 -23.02 -10.78
CA GLU A 207 3.36 -23.97 -10.34
C GLU A 207 1.95 -23.37 -10.37
N SER A 208 1.79 -22.13 -9.91
CA SER A 208 0.52 -21.39 -9.99
C SER A 208 0.76 -19.88 -9.91
N SER A 209 0.05 -19.11 -10.74
CA SER A 209 0.02 -17.64 -10.67
C SER A 209 -0.87 -17.10 -9.56
N ASP A 210 -1.61 -17.95 -8.85
CA ASP A 210 -2.72 -17.50 -8.02
C ASP A 210 -2.27 -17.43 -6.55
N PRO A 211 -2.37 -16.26 -5.88
CA PRO A 211 -1.89 -16.10 -4.50
C PRO A 211 -2.50 -17.09 -3.51
N SER A 212 -3.75 -17.52 -3.72
CA SER A 212 -4.39 -18.52 -2.85
C SER A 212 -3.69 -19.87 -2.87
N ASP A 213 -3.05 -20.25 -3.98
CA ASP A 213 -2.32 -21.52 -4.07
C ASP A 213 -0.97 -21.44 -3.35
N LEU A 214 -0.31 -20.27 -3.41
CA LEU A 214 0.83 -19.97 -2.55
C LEU A 214 0.43 -20.07 -1.07
N TRP A 215 -0.71 -19.49 -0.68
CA TRP A 215 -1.20 -19.54 0.70
C TRP A 215 -1.53 -20.97 1.17
N ASP A 216 -2.14 -21.78 0.30
CA ASP A 216 -2.42 -23.20 0.59
C ASP A 216 -1.11 -23.99 0.80
N TRP A 217 -0.08 -23.71 0.00
CA TRP A 217 1.25 -24.27 0.20
C TRP A 217 1.89 -23.79 1.51
N MET A 218 1.79 -22.50 1.84
CA MET A 218 2.29 -21.94 3.11
C MET A 218 1.61 -22.58 4.32
N ASP A 219 0.31 -22.87 4.25
CA ASP A 219 -0.38 -23.62 5.29
C ASP A 219 0.14 -25.05 5.43
N GLY A 220 0.53 -25.68 4.32
CA GLY A 220 1.27 -26.94 4.33
C GLY A 220 2.62 -26.84 5.06
N GLN A 221 3.37 -25.75 4.82
CA GLN A 221 4.63 -25.47 5.52
C GLN A 221 4.42 -25.32 7.04
N ARG A 222 3.41 -24.56 7.47
CA ARG A 222 3.09 -24.42 8.91
C ARG A 222 2.69 -25.75 9.55
N LYS A 223 1.91 -26.59 8.86
CA LYS A 223 1.60 -27.96 9.32
C LYS A 223 2.84 -28.83 9.47
N ALA A 224 3.88 -28.58 8.68
CA ALA A 224 5.19 -29.24 8.78
C ALA A 224 6.12 -28.62 9.85
N GLY A 225 5.69 -27.56 10.55
CA GLY A 225 6.46 -26.88 11.58
C GLY A 225 7.32 -25.70 11.10
N ASN A 226 7.06 -25.22 9.88
CA ASN A 226 7.77 -24.11 9.24
C ASN A 226 6.93 -22.85 9.33
N GLU A 227 7.33 -21.91 10.18
CA GLU A 227 6.69 -20.60 10.23
C GLU A 227 7.23 -19.68 9.14
N LEU A 228 6.32 -19.05 8.41
CA LEU A 228 6.61 -18.19 7.27
C LEU A 228 5.50 -17.15 7.05
N LEU A 229 5.86 -16.08 6.37
CA LEU A 229 4.94 -15.03 5.89
C LEU A 229 5.27 -14.65 4.46
N ALA A 230 4.31 -14.04 3.78
CA ALA A 230 4.46 -13.42 2.48
C ALA A 230 4.24 -11.90 2.63
N ILE A 231 5.00 -11.12 1.89
CA ILE A 231 4.88 -9.66 1.82
C ILE A 231 4.44 -9.32 0.40
N SER A 232 3.26 -8.74 0.24
CA SER A 232 2.79 -8.27 -1.08
C SER A 232 3.49 -6.98 -1.47
N HIS A 233 3.92 -6.83 -2.72
CA HIS A 233 4.61 -5.64 -3.22
C HIS A 233 4.16 -5.22 -4.63
N ASN A 234 4.55 -4.01 -5.04
CA ASN A 234 4.13 -3.38 -6.32
C ASN A 234 2.62 -3.30 -6.56
N ALA A 235 1.85 -2.99 -5.52
CA ALA A 235 0.41 -2.81 -5.68
C ALA A 235 0.06 -1.73 -6.72
N ASN A 236 0.84 -0.64 -6.80
CA ASN A 236 0.67 0.41 -7.80
C ASN A 236 0.81 -0.06 -9.26
N LEU A 237 1.44 -1.22 -9.49
CA LEU A 237 1.62 -1.85 -10.81
C LEU A 237 0.67 -3.05 -11.03
N SER A 238 -0.31 -3.25 -10.15
CA SER A 238 -1.20 -4.43 -10.19
C SER A 238 -2.43 -4.27 -11.09
N ASP A 239 -2.65 -3.10 -11.71
CA ASP A 239 -3.86 -2.81 -12.50
C ASP A 239 -5.16 -3.05 -11.72
N GLY A 240 -5.17 -2.78 -10.41
CA GLY A 240 -6.32 -3.01 -9.51
C GLY A 240 -6.47 -4.41 -8.92
N HIS A 241 -5.54 -5.35 -9.19
CA HIS A 241 -5.68 -6.77 -8.79
C HIS A 241 -5.14 -7.07 -7.40
N MET A 242 -4.30 -6.23 -6.81
CA MET A 242 -3.69 -6.54 -5.51
C MET A 242 -4.72 -6.60 -4.38
N PHE A 243 -5.76 -5.76 -4.44
CA PHE A 243 -6.76 -5.61 -3.39
C PHE A 243 -8.20 -5.76 -3.94
N PRO A 244 -8.60 -6.97 -4.37
CA PRO A 244 -9.93 -7.18 -4.94
C PRO A 244 -11.03 -7.14 -3.87
N THR A 245 -12.21 -6.60 -4.18
CA THR A 245 -13.33 -6.53 -3.21
C THR A 245 -14.42 -7.56 -3.46
N ASP A 246 -14.54 -8.10 -4.68
CA ASP A 246 -15.67 -8.93 -5.08
C ASP A 246 -15.30 -10.38 -5.40
N VAL A 247 -14.29 -10.58 -6.25
CA VAL A 247 -13.85 -11.92 -6.67
C VAL A 247 -12.33 -12.05 -6.57
N ASP A 248 -11.86 -13.26 -6.27
CA ASP A 248 -10.44 -13.59 -6.29
C ASP A 248 -9.92 -13.84 -7.73
N GLU A 249 -8.62 -14.13 -7.86
CA GLU A 249 -7.97 -14.45 -9.14
C GLU A 249 -8.59 -15.65 -9.89
N LYS A 250 -9.35 -16.49 -9.18
CA LYS A 250 -10.07 -17.64 -9.76
C LYS A 250 -11.52 -17.31 -10.12
N GLY A 251 -11.94 -16.05 -9.96
CA GLY A 251 -13.31 -15.60 -10.18
C GLY A 251 -14.30 -16.06 -9.11
N ARG A 252 -13.82 -16.56 -7.97
CA ARG A 252 -14.68 -16.98 -6.85
C ARG A 252 -15.03 -15.76 -6.01
N PRO A 253 -16.26 -15.62 -5.49
CA PRO A 253 -16.60 -14.55 -4.56
C PRO A 253 -15.67 -14.54 -3.36
N ILE A 254 -15.20 -13.36 -2.97
CA ILE A 254 -14.41 -13.21 -1.75
C ILE A 254 -15.30 -13.48 -0.55
N ASP A 255 -14.86 -14.40 0.32
CA ASP A 255 -15.54 -14.81 1.53
C ASP A 255 -14.63 -14.75 2.77
N ALA A 256 -15.19 -15.14 3.92
CA ALA A 256 -14.46 -15.15 5.19
C ALA A 256 -13.26 -16.11 5.19
N ALA A 257 -13.31 -17.21 4.45
CA ALA A 257 -12.22 -18.18 4.38
C ALA A 257 -11.03 -17.63 3.58
N TRP A 258 -11.32 -16.99 2.45
CA TRP A 258 -10.30 -16.28 1.66
C TRP A 258 -9.68 -15.15 2.48
N ALA A 259 -10.50 -14.32 3.15
CA ALA A 259 -10.02 -13.21 3.96
C ALA A 259 -9.13 -13.68 5.11
N ALA A 260 -9.53 -14.74 5.83
CA ALA A 260 -8.70 -15.33 6.88
C ALA A 260 -7.42 -15.98 6.33
N SER A 261 -7.45 -16.54 5.12
CA SER A 261 -6.25 -17.06 4.46
C SER A 261 -5.26 -15.96 4.13
N ARG A 262 -5.73 -14.84 3.58
CA ARG A 262 -4.89 -13.67 3.31
C ARG A 262 -4.31 -13.10 4.59
N ASP A 263 -5.11 -12.79 5.61
CA ASP A 263 -4.60 -12.19 6.87
C ASP A 263 -3.53 -13.05 7.55
N ARG A 264 -3.65 -14.37 7.48
CA ARG A 264 -2.65 -15.29 8.05
C ARG A 264 -1.34 -15.33 7.25
N ASN A 265 -1.41 -15.16 5.93
CA ASN A 265 -0.27 -15.35 5.03
C ASN A 265 0.41 -14.03 4.63
N GLU A 266 -0.38 -13.01 4.30
CA GLU A 266 0.05 -11.69 3.82
C GLU A 266 -0.20 -10.62 4.89
N ARG A 267 0.55 -10.73 5.99
CA ARG A 267 0.46 -9.82 7.14
C ARG A 267 0.95 -8.41 6.87
N LEU A 268 1.83 -8.27 5.88
CA LEU A 268 2.55 -7.05 5.57
C LEU A 268 2.44 -6.76 4.08
N SER A 269 2.43 -5.47 3.75
CA SER A 269 2.44 -4.97 2.37
C SER A 269 3.48 -3.88 2.22
N GLU A 270 4.23 -3.94 1.13
CA GLU A 270 5.23 -2.96 0.79
C GLU A 270 4.57 -1.67 0.27
N ILE A 271 4.77 -0.58 1.00
CA ILE A 271 4.16 0.71 0.70
C ILE A 271 5.04 1.60 -0.19
N LYS A 272 6.34 1.30 -0.32
CA LYS A 272 7.30 2.06 -1.11
C LYS A 272 8.49 1.19 -1.54
N GLN A 273 8.85 1.31 -2.82
CA GLN A 273 10.10 0.79 -3.40
C GLN A 273 10.63 1.70 -4.53
N ILE A 274 11.65 1.28 -5.29
CA ILE A 274 12.25 2.09 -6.36
C ILE A 274 11.23 2.55 -7.42
N LYS A 275 10.25 1.69 -7.72
CA LYS A 275 9.10 1.85 -8.63
C LYS A 275 7.91 2.57 -7.97
N GLY A 276 8.20 3.58 -7.16
CA GLY A 276 7.21 4.51 -6.61
C GLY A 276 6.49 4.05 -5.33
N ALA A 277 5.59 4.91 -4.85
CA ALA A 277 4.80 4.69 -3.64
C ALA A 277 3.44 4.02 -3.93
N SER A 278 3.04 3.10 -3.06
CA SER A 278 1.74 2.41 -3.05
C SER A 278 0.83 2.86 -1.90
N GLU A 279 1.16 3.93 -1.17
CA GLU A 279 0.32 4.46 -0.08
C GLU A 279 -1.08 4.84 -0.59
N THR A 280 -1.14 5.83 -1.48
CA THR A 280 -2.38 6.35 -2.07
C THR A 280 -2.08 7.04 -3.41
N HIS A 281 -3.12 7.52 -4.07
CA HIS A 281 -3.05 8.29 -5.32
C HIS A 281 -3.88 9.58 -5.17
N PRO A 282 -3.55 10.70 -5.85
CA PRO A 282 -4.33 11.93 -5.76
C PRO A 282 -5.81 11.78 -6.18
N THR A 283 -6.11 10.81 -7.05
CA THR A 283 -7.50 10.49 -7.43
C THR A 283 -8.22 9.59 -6.43
N LEU A 284 -7.55 9.05 -5.42
CA LEU A 284 -8.16 8.26 -4.34
C LEU A 284 -8.24 9.07 -3.04
N SER A 285 -7.31 10.02 -2.86
CA SER A 285 -7.17 10.89 -1.69
C SER A 285 -7.03 12.36 -2.12
N PRO A 286 -8.04 12.95 -2.79
CA PRO A 286 -7.95 14.30 -3.37
C PRO A 286 -7.84 15.42 -2.33
N ASN A 287 -8.18 15.15 -1.06
CA ASN A 287 -8.09 16.10 0.05
C ASN A 287 -6.77 15.99 0.84
N ASP A 288 -5.83 15.14 0.39
CA ASP A 288 -4.50 15.00 1.00
C ASP A 288 -3.45 15.66 0.08
N GLU A 289 -2.86 16.76 0.53
CA GLU A 289 -1.90 17.55 -0.24
C GLU A 289 -0.60 16.79 -0.55
N PHE A 290 -0.36 15.67 0.14
CA PHE A 290 0.83 14.83 0.02
C PHE A 290 0.56 13.49 -0.65
N ALA A 291 -0.64 13.29 -1.22
CA ALA A 291 -1.05 12.07 -1.93
C ALA A 291 -0.32 11.85 -3.28
N ASN A 292 0.49 12.80 -3.74
CA ASN A 292 1.22 12.77 -5.01
C ASN A 292 2.69 12.34 -4.88
N PHE A 293 3.08 11.73 -3.75
CA PHE A 293 4.47 11.37 -3.50
C PHE A 293 4.97 10.22 -4.37
N GLU A 294 5.94 10.51 -5.25
CA GLU A 294 6.66 9.55 -6.08
C GLU A 294 5.72 8.49 -6.70
N ILE A 295 4.64 8.97 -7.30
CA ILE A 295 3.63 8.15 -7.96
C ILE A 295 4.20 7.60 -9.27
N LEU A 296 4.15 6.29 -9.42
CA LEU A 296 4.49 5.60 -10.65
C LEU A 296 3.33 4.69 -11.04
N THR A 297 2.53 5.11 -12.02
CA THR A 297 1.36 4.36 -12.51
C THR A 297 1.64 3.89 -13.94
N TYR A 298 2.20 2.68 -14.07
CA TYR A 298 2.45 2.01 -15.35
C TYR A 298 2.30 0.49 -15.19
N LEU A 299 2.33 -0.25 -16.30
CA LEU A 299 2.42 -1.72 -16.27
C LEU A 299 3.72 -2.15 -16.91
N LEU A 300 4.42 -3.08 -16.26
CA LEU A 300 5.64 -3.68 -16.81
C LEU A 300 5.36 -4.31 -18.17
N GLY A 301 6.23 -4.03 -19.13
CA GLY A 301 6.10 -4.53 -20.50
C GLY A 301 5.24 -3.65 -21.42
N ASP A 302 4.70 -2.53 -20.94
CA ASP A 302 3.91 -1.54 -21.70
C ASP A 302 2.89 -2.18 -22.66
N PRO A 303 1.92 -2.96 -22.12
CA PRO A 303 0.93 -3.62 -22.95
C PRO A 303 0.11 -2.60 -23.75
N ALA A 304 0.22 -2.67 -25.08
CA ALA A 304 -0.36 -1.68 -26.00
C ALA A 304 -1.84 -1.41 -25.75
N GLY A 305 -2.20 -0.12 -25.66
CA GLY A 305 -3.58 0.34 -25.52
C GLY A 305 -4.19 0.18 -24.11
N ARG A 306 -3.37 -0.19 -23.12
CA ARG A 306 -3.85 -0.40 -21.74
C ARG A 306 -3.55 0.80 -20.85
N PHE A 307 -4.56 1.22 -20.11
CA PHE A 307 -4.42 2.20 -19.04
C PHE A 307 -4.44 1.46 -17.68
N PRO A 308 -3.48 1.67 -16.77
CA PRO A 308 -3.47 1.01 -15.48
C PRO A 308 -4.65 1.46 -14.60
N THR A 309 -5.32 0.48 -14.00
CA THR A 309 -6.45 0.70 -13.10
C THR A 309 -5.95 1.11 -11.72
N ILE A 310 -6.38 2.29 -11.27
CA ILE A 310 -5.96 2.88 -9.97
C ILE A 310 -6.68 2.21 -8.80
N SER A 311 -7.98 1.96 -8.92
CA SER A 311 -8.76 1.32 -7.86
C SER A 311 -8.31 -0.13 -7.66
N GLY A 312 -8.03 -0.52 -6.42
CA GLY A 312 -7.52 -1.85 -6.06
C GLY A 312 -5.99 -1.96 -6.11
N SER A 313 -5.28 -0.86 -6.39
CA SER A 313 -3.82 -0.80 -6.51
C SER A 313 -3.10 -0.03 -5.40
N TYR A 314 -3.83 0.52 -4.42
CA TYR A 314 -3.23 1.35 -3.36
C TYR A 314 -3.65 0.90 -1.97
N ILE A 315 -2.69 0.90 -1.04
CA ILE A 315 -2.86 0.30 0.30
C ILE A 315 -3.87 1.08 1.13
N ARG A 316 -3.87 2.42 1.13
CA ARG A 316 -4.84 3.21 1.90
C ARG A 316 -6.27 2.91 1.48
N GLN A 317 -6.51 2.73 0.17
CA GLN A 317 -7.81 2.30 -0.34
C GLN A 317 -8.15 0.89 0.17
N ALA A 318 -7.20 -0.06 0.12
CA ALA A 318 -7.41 -1.40 0.63
C ALA A 318 -7.79 -1.44 2.12
N LEU A 319 -7.15 -0.61 2.95
CA LEU A 319 -7.49 -0.51 4.37
C LEU A 319 -8.95 -0.04 4.55
N LYS A 320 -9.37 0.98 3.79
CA LYS A 320 -10.74 1.49 3.76
C LYS A 320 -11.75 0.43 3.30
N ASP A 321 -11.46 -0.23 2.18
CA ASP A 321 -12.32 -1.27 1.62
C ASP A 321 -12.44 -2.46 2.59
N GLY A 322 -11.36 -2.79 3.30
CA GLY A 322 -11.37 -3.82 4.34
C GLY A 322 -12.32 -3.51 5.50
N LEU A 323 -12.42 -2.25 5.94
CA LEU A 323 -13.41 -1.84 6.94
C LEU A 323 -14.84 -1.98 6.39
N SER A 324 -15.08 -1.51 5.17
CA SER A 324 -16.40 -1.59 4.55
C SER A 324 -16.86 -3.03 4.29
N MET A 325 -15.93 -3.93 3.94
CA MET A 325 -16.17 -5.38 3.87
C MET A 325 -16.47 -5.98 5.24
N MET A 326 -15.81 -5.50 6.31
CA MET A 326 -16.11 -5.93 7.69
C MET A 326 -17.55 -5.59 8.08
N GLU A 327 -17.97 -4.35 7.82
CA GLU A 327 -19.33 -3.90 8.14
C GLU A 327 -20.39 -4.66 7.32
N ALA A 328 -20.16 -4.82 6.01
CA ALA A 328 -21.17 -5.37 5.11
C ALA A 328 -21.19 -6.89 5.02
N ARG A 329 -20.04 -7.55 5.19
CA ARG A 329 -19.85 -8.99 4.95
C ARG A 329 -19.27 -9.76 6.14
N GLY A 330 -18.82 -9.07 7.19
CA GLY A 330 -18.35 -9.67 8.44
C GLY A 330 -16.89 -10.14 8.42
N PHE A 331 -16.08 -9.71 7.44
CA PHE A 331 -14.66 -10.02 7.36
C PHE A 331 -13.83 -8.88 6.74
N ASN A 332 -12.56 -8.77 7.13
CA ASN A 332 -11.61 -7.78 6.61
C ASN A 332 -10.32 -8.49 6.13
N PRO A 333 -10.06 -8.58 4.82
CA PRO A 333 -8.83 -9.18 4.29
C PRO A 333 -7.62 -8.25 4.29
N TYR A 334 -7.79 -6.97 4.62
CA TYR A 334 -6.82 -5.89 4.43
C TYR A 334 -6.31 -5.27 5.74
N LYS A 335 -6.31 -6.04 6.84
CA LYS A 335 -5.66 -5.63 8.10
C LYS A 335 -4.12 -5.75 8.05
N THR A 336 -3.50 -5.26 6.99
CA THR A 336 -2.05 -5.38 6.73
C THR A 336 -1.22 -4.34 7.51
N GLY A 337 0.03 -4.68 7.83
CA GLY A 337 1.05 -3.74 8.30
C GLY A 337 1.93 -3.23 7.16
N PHE A 338 2.74 -2.21 7.41
CA PHE A 338 3.55 -1.57 6.38
C PHE A 338 5.03 -1.94 6.49
N VAL A 339 5.64 -2.15 5.34
CA VAL A 339 7.08 -2.34 5.13
C VAL A 339 7.53 -1.56 3.89
N GLY A 340 8.82 -1.33 3.75
CA GLY A 340 9.43 -0.75 2.56
C GLY A 340 10.57 -1.63 2.05
N GLY A 341 10.84 -1.59 0.75
CA GLY A 341 11.92 -2.36 0.16
C GLY A 341 12.57 -1.65 -1.03
N SER A 342 13.52 -2.32 -1.68
CA SER A 342 14.25 -1.74 -2.80
C SER A 342 13.77 -2.18 -4.16
N ASP A 343 13.54 -3.48 -4.35
CA ASP A 343 13.46 -4.14 -5.66
C ASP A 343 14.68 -3.84 -6.54
N SER A 344 15.86 -3.66 -5.93
CA SER A 344 17.09 -3.35 -6.64
C SER A 344 17.68 -4.60 -7.28
N HIS A 345 17.97 -4.53 -8.57
CA HIS A 345 18.66 -5.55 -9.38
C HIS A 345 20.18 -5.39 -9.39
N ASN A 346 20.71 -4.42 -8.64
CA ASN A 346 22.13 -4.12 -8.53
C ASN A 346 22.84 -4.82 -7.37
N THR A 347 22.15 -5.66 -6.59
CA THR A 347 22.61 -6.27 -5.32
C THR A 347 22.79 -5.31 -4.15
N GLY A 348 23.15 -4.05 -4.41
CA GLY A 348 23.14 -2.98 -3.42
C GLY A 348 21.79 -2.26 -3.35
N VAL A 349 21.46 -1.70 -2.19
CA VAL A 349 20.23 -0.95 -1.90
C VAL A 349 20.48 0.57 -1.98
N PRO A 350 20.07 1.27 -3.06
CA PRO A 350 20.24 2.72 -3.22
C PRO A 350 19.06 3.48 -2.57
N TYR A 351 19.07 3.62 -1.23
CA TYR A 351 17.96 4.23 -0.48
C TYR A 351 18.06 5.76 -0.27
N ARG A 352 19.11 6.41 -0.77
CA ARG A 352 19.36 7.84 -0.55
C ARG A 352 19.38 8.63 -1.85
N GLN A 353 18.83 9.84 -1.84
CA GLN A 353 18.88 10.76 -2.98
C GLN A 353 20.32 11.10 -3.39
N ASP A 354 21.21 11.31 -2.42
CA ASP A 354 22.64 11.65 -2.62
C ASP A 354 23.56 10.44 -2.83
N ASN A 355 23.03 9.21 -2.75
CA ASN A 355 23.75 7.97 -3.05
C ASN A 355 22.94 7.07 -3.99
N PHE A 356 22.24 7.67 -4.96
CA PHE A 356 21.41 6.94 -5.91
C PHE A 356 22.22 6.55 -7.16
N TYR A 357 22.49 5.26 -7.33
CA TYR A 357 23.25 4.73 -8.45
C TYR A 357 22.39 3.89 -9.42
N GLY A 358 21.06 4.07 -9.39
CA GLY A 358 20.11 3.27 -10.17
C GLY A 358 19.79 1.93 -9.50
N GLY A 359 18.82 1.19 -10.05
CA GLY A 359 18.39 -0.13 -9.60
C GLY A 359 18.49 -1.24 -10.66
N HIS A 360 18.79 -0.93 -11.92
CA HIS A 360 18.61 -1.82 -13.10
C HIS A 360 19.87 -1.97 -13.98
N VAL A 361 21.06 -1.94 -13.38
CA VAL A 361 22.38 -2.22 -13.97
C VAL A 361 22.66 -1.55 -15.32
N LEU A 362 22.50 -2.24 -16.46
CA LEU A 362 22.80 -1.69 -17.79
C LEU A 362 21.77 -0.64 -18.22
N ASN A 363 20.57 -0.67 -17.63
CA ASN A 363 19.50 0.25 -17.96
C ASN A 363 19.72 1.62 -17.29
N ASP A 364 20.38 1.68 -16.13
CA ASP A 364 20.46 2.90 -15.33
C ASP A 364 21.70 3.04 -14.44
N GLY A 365 22.67 2.12 -14.48
CA GLY A 365 23.84 2.14 -13.61
C GLY A 365 24.90 3.16 -14.01
N ASP A 366 24.86 3.66 -15.25
CA ASP A 366 25.65 4.81 -15.69
C ASP A 366 24.83 6.10 -15.56
N ILE A 367 25.42 7.14 -14.97
CA ILE A 367 24.74 8.41 -14.70
C ILE A 367 24.20 9.08 -15.97
N LYS A 368 24.92 9.02 -17.09
CA LYS A 368 24.45 9.62 -18.35
C LYS A 368 23.30 8.82 -18.93
N GLN A 369 23.38 7.49 -18.85
CA GLN A 369 22.29 6.62 -19.28
C GLN A 369 21.02 6.89 -18.47
N ARG A 370 21.11 6.91 -17.14
CA ARG A 370 19.97 7.14 -16.24
C ARG A 370 19.33 8.51 -16.40
N MET A 371 20.15 9.53 -16.66
CA MET A 371 19.67 10.91 -16.89
C MET A 371 19.18 11.16 -18.32
N SER A 372 19.37 10.22 -19.25
CA SER A 372 19.04 10.41 -20.67
C SER A 372 17.54 10.32 -21.01
N GLY A 373 16.70 9.86 -20.08
CA GLY A 373 15.32 9.47 -20.37
C GLY A 373 15.21 8.14 -21.11
N TYR A 374 16.19 7.26 -20.91
CA TYR A 374 16.13 5.89 -21.41
C TYR A 374 14.90 5.17 -20.86
N VAL A 375 14.16 4.55 -21.78
CA VAL A 375 12.96 3.76 -21.47
C VAL A 375 13.25 2.29 -21.70
N PHE A 376 13.09 1.47 -20.67
CA PHE A 376 13.17 0.00 -20.77
C PHE A 376 11.86 -0.61 -20.28
N ALA A 377 11.27 -1.52 -21.08
CA ALA A 377 9.98 -2.15 -20.77
C ALA A 377 8.86 -1.16 -20.36
N GLY A 378 8.87 0.06 -20.91
CA GLY A 378 7.90 1.12 -20.62
C GLY A 378 8.27 2.09 -19.50
N LEU A 379 9.38 1.86 -18.79
CA LEU A 379 9.80 2.64 -17.63
C LEU A 379 10.85 3.69 -17.98
N ASP A 380 10.53 4.98 -17.84
CA ASP A 380 11.52 6.07 -17.80
C ASP A 380 12.14 6.10 -16.39
N VAL A 381 13.42 5.77 -16.30
CA VAL A 381 14.13 5.66 -15.02
C VAL A 381 14.11 6.95 -14.21
N ARG A 382 13.96 8.13 -14.84
CA ARG A 382 13.91 9.40 -14.10
C ARG A 382 12.70 9.48 -13.18
N LEU A 383 11.62 8.74 -13.49
CA LEU A 383 10.43 8.62 -12.65
C LEU A 383 10.64 7.71 -11.43
N GLU A 384 11.70 6.91 -11.41
CA GLU A 384 12.07 6.11 -10.24
C GLU A 384 12.63 6.98 -9.13
N ASN A 385 12.61 6.44 -7.92
CA ASN A 385 13.06 7.11 -6.71
C ASN A 385 13.88 6.13 -5.86
N PRO A 386 14.79 6.57 -4.99
CA PRO A 386 15.46 5.68 -4.05
C PRO A 386 14.58 4.65 -3.34
N ALA A 387 15.22 3.53 -2.97
CA ALA A 387 14.62 2.42 -2.25
C ALA A 387 13.96 2.87 -0.93
N GLY A 388 12.85 2.22 -0.57
CA GLY A 388 12.33 2.30 0.80
C GLY A 388 13.12 1.40 1.74
N LEU A 389 12.99 1.63 3.05
CA LEU A 389 13.52 0.73 4.09
C LEU A 389 12.41 0.32 5.05
N THR A 390 12.56 -0.88 5.63
CA THR A 390 11.67 -1.38 6.68
C THR A 390 12.28 -1.19 8.06
N GLY A 391 11.53 -0.59 8.97
CA GLY A 391 11.81 -0.61 10.40
C GLY A 391 10.95 -1.62 11.13
N VAL A 392 11.55 -2.38 12.04
CA VAL A 392 10.89 -3.40 12.86
C VAL A 392 11.15 -3.11 14.34
N TRP A 393 10.11 -3.00 15.16
CA TRP A 393 10.28 -2.89 16.61
C TRP A 393 10.29 -4.27 17.26
N ALA A 394 11.50 -4.74 17.55
CA ALA A 394 11.73 -6.06 18.12
C ALA A 394 12.51 -5.97 19.44
N GLU A 395 12.41 -7.02 20.23
CA GLU A 395 13.10 -7.18 21.50
C GLU A 395 14.62 -7.34 21.27
N GLU A 396 15.03 -8.03 20.21
CA GLU A 396 16.43 -8.29 19.86
C GLU A 396 16.63 -8.42 18.34
N ASN A 397 17.88 -8.26 17.87
CA ASN A 397 18.25 -8.49 16.47
C ASN A 397 18.49 -9.99 16.21
N THR A 398 17.41 -10.77 16.24
CA THR A 398 17.42 -12.21 15.89
C THR A 398 16.32 -12.50 14.87
N ARG A 399 16.45 -13.59 14.09
CA ARG A 399 15.44 -13.99 13.11
C ARG A 399 14.08 -14.17 13.77
N GLU A 400 14.06 -14.81 14.93
CA GLU A 400 12.88 -15.11 15.71
C GLU A 400 12.19 -13.82 16.17
N SER A 401 12.92 -12.92 16.83
CA SER A 401 12.33 -11.69 17.38
C SER A 401 11.87 -10.73 16.27
N LEU A 402 12.66 -10.58 15.20
CA LEU A 402 12.29 -9.76 14.05
C LEU A 402 11.10 -10.35 13.28
N PHE A 403 11.05 -11.66 13.06
CA PHE A 403 9.91 -12.31 12.41
C PHE A 403 8.64 -12.21 13.26
N ASP A 404 8.75 -12.43 14.57
CA ASP A 404 7.60 -12.31 15.49
C ASP A 404 7.11 -10.85 15.56
N ALA A 405 7.99 -9.87 15.35
CA ALA A 405 7.65 -8.44 15.22
C ALA A 405 6.94 -8.12 13.90
N MET A 406 7.41 -8.69 12.80
CA MET A 406 6.73 -8.64 11.51
C MET A 406 5.33 -9.27 11.58
N GLN A 407 5.19 -10.43 12.24
CA GLN A 407 3.90 -11.13 12.40
C GLN A 407 2.87 -10.31 13.21
N ARG A 408 3.31 -9.63 14.28
CA ARG A 408 2.43 -8.72 15.05
C ARG A 408 2.28 -7.33 14.41
N LYS A 409 2.89 -7.10 13.23
CA LYS A 409 2.81 -5.88 12.43
C LYS A 409 3.35 -4.64 13.13
N GLU A 410 4.26 -4.79 14.10
CA GLU A 410 4.92 -3.66 14.77
C GLU A 410 6.09 -3.16 13.93
N THR A 411 5.75 -2.80 12.69
CA THR A 411 6.64 -2.40 11.62
C THR A 411 6.29 -0.99 11.15
N PHE A 412 7.24 -0.39 10.44
CA PHE A 412 7.04 0.88 9.75
C PHE A 412 7.90 0.90 8.49
N ALA A 413 7.51 1.71 7.51
CA ALA A 413 8.27 1.93 6.30
C ALA A 413 8.85 3.34 6.29
N THR A 414 9.98 3.52 5.60
CA THR A 414 10.52 4.84 5.25
C THR A 414 10.72 4.90 3.74
N SER A 415 10.68 6.10 3.17
CA SER A 415 11.04 6.32 1.76
C SER A 415 12.55 6.30 1.50
N GLY A 416 13.35 5.99 2.52
CA GLY A 416 14.80 5.90 2.43
C GLY A 416 15.49 6.29 3.75
N PRO A 417 15.38 7.54 4.22
CA PRO A 417 16.05 7.96 5.46
C PRO A 417 15.63 7.15 6.68
N HIS A 418 16.55 6.92 7.63
CA HIS A 418 16.33 6.19 8.88
C HIS A 418 15.49 6.98 9.92
N ILE A 419 14.35 7.52 9.48
CA ILE A 419 13.36 8.18 10.35
C ILE A 419 12.77 7.10 11.25
N ARG A 420 12.95 7.24 12.56
CA ARG A 420 12.34 6.33 13.54
C ARG A 420 10.99 6.89 13.95
N VAL A 421 9.96 6.04 13.94
CA VAL A 421 8.61 6.42 14.39
C VAL A 421 8.08 5.46 15.44
N ARG A 422 7.33 5.99 16.40
CA ARG A 422 6.50 5.23 17.34
C ARG A 422 5.09 5.78 17.33
N PHE A 423 4.14 4.88 17.37
CA PHE A 423 2.73 5.20 17.39
C PHE A 423 2.02 4.26 18.35
N PHE A 424 1.34 4.83 19.34
CA PHE A 424 0.56 4.11 20.34
C PHE A 424 -0.84 4.70 20.43
N GLY A 425 -1.84 3.89 20.74
CA GLY A 425 -3.21 4.34 20.98
C GLY A 425 -3.82 3.70 22.24
N GLY A 426 -4.71 4.42 22.92
CA GLY A 426 -5.34 3.92 24.15
C GLY A 426 -6.46 4.81 24.69
N PRO A 427 -7.23 4.33 25.68
CA PRO A 427 -8.47 4.97 26.17
C PRO A 427 -8.31 6.29 26.92
N ASN A 428 -7.09 6.77 27.22
CA ASN A 428 -6.80 8.07 27.88
C ASN A 428 -5.27 8.24 28.05
N GLU A 429 -4.51 8.25 26.97
CA GLU A 429 -3.03 8.40 26.99
C GLU A 429 -2.54 9.82 27.32
N THR A 430 -3.38 10.70 27.88
CA THR A 430 -2.98 12.10 28.12
C THR A 430 -1.91 12.18 29.21
N SER A 431 -0.85 12.95 28.94
CA SER A 431 0.35 13.15 29.78
C SER A 431 1.34 11.98 29.86
N VAL A 432 1.29 11.00 28.94
CA VAL A 432 2.33 9.96 28.83
C VAL A 432 3.62 10.56 28.30
N VAL A 433 3.53 11.43 27.28
CA VAL A 433 4.67 12.05 26.58
C VAL A 433 5.58 12.87 27.48
N GLY A 434 5.03 13.42 28.57
CA GLY A 434 5.77 14.22 29.57
C GLY A 434 6.56 13.39 30.59
N LYS A 435 6.37 12.06 30.64
CA LYS A 435 7.09 11.18 31.56
C LYS A 435 8.51 10.90 31.06
N GLN A 436 9.44 10.71 31.99
CA GLN A 436 10.83 10.40 31.65
C GLN A 436 10.95 9.03 30.95
N ASP A 437 10.08 8.08 31.31
CA ASP A 437 9.97 6.71 30.81
C ASP A 437 8.72 6.51 29.93
N TRP A 438 8.35 7.54 29.17
CA TRP A 438 7.10 7.55 28.39
C TRP A 438 6.91 6.32 27.50
N VAL A 439 7.97 5.76 26.91
CA VAL A 439 7.90 4.54 26.07
C VAL A 439 7.46 3.33 26.90
N LYS A 440 8.02 3.15 28.11
CA LYS A 440 7.64 2.05 29.01
C LYS A 440 6.18 2.19 29.43
N SER A 441 5.78 3.42 29.75
CA SER A 441 4.38 3.75 30.06
C SER A 441 3.43 3.46 28.88
N ALA A 442 3.82 3.81 27.65
CA ALA A 442 3.01 3.59 26.45
C ALA A 442 2.86 2.09 26.13
N TYR A 443 3.92 1.28 26.26
CA TYR A 443 3.81 -0.17 26.09
C TYR A 443 2.98 -0.85 27.18
N ALA A 444 2.99 -0.33 28.41
CA ALA A 444 2.23 -0.89 29.51
C ALA A 444 0.74 -0.51 29.47
N GLY A 445 0.41 0.68 28.96
CA GLY A 445 -0.94 1.25 29.00
C GLY A 445 -1.68 1.32 27.66
N GLY A 446 -0.95 1.22 26.55
CA GLY A 446 -1.44 1.46 25.19
C GLY A 446 -1.19 0.30 24.24
N VAL A 447 -1.74 0.45 23.04
CA VAL A 447 -1.61 -0.48 21.92
C VAL A 447 -0.61 0.09 20.92
N PRO A 448 0.50 -0.60 20.60
CA PRO A 448 1.43 -0.14 19.58
C PRO A 448 0.84 -0.30 18.17
N MET A 449 1.41 0.43 17.21
CA MET A 449 1.16 0.23 15.78
C MET A 449 1.18 -1.24 15.37
N GLY A 450 0.27 -1.60 14.47
CA GLY A 450 0.00 -2.98 14.08
C GLY A 450 -1.09 -3.68 14.90
N GLY A 451 -1.42 -3.15 16.09
CA GLY A 451 -2.39 -3.73 17.01
C GLY A 451 -3.83 -3.23 16.87
N ASP A 452 -4.73 -3.86 17.62
CA ASP A 452 -6.14 -3.51 17.75
C ASP A 452 -6.40 -2.86 19.12
N LEU A 453 -7.04 -1.69 19.11
CA LEU A 453 -7.52 -1.04 20.32
C LEU A 453 -8.56 -1.92 21.03
N PRO A 454 -8.52 -2.02 22.37
CA PRO A 454 -9.60 -2.65 23.10
C PRO A 454 -10.88 -1.80 22.93
N PRO A 455 -12.07 -2.41 23.11
CA PRO A 455 -13.30 -1.64 23.16
C PRO A 455 -13.24 -0.54 24.23
N LEU A 456 -13.47 0.71 23.82
CA LEU A 456 -13.29 1.89 24.68
C LEU A 456 -14.56 2.26 25.47
N GLY A 457 -15.72 1.73 25.08
CA GLY A 457 -17.05 2.09 25.63
C GLY A 457 -17.58 3.43 25.08
N GLU A 458 -18.86 3.74 25.31
CA GLU A 458 -19.57 4.88 24.68
C GLU A 458 -18.98 6.27 24.96
N ALA A 459 -18.31 6.45 26.12
CA ALA A 459 -17.85 7.76 26.58
C ALA A 459 -16.33 7.99 26.43
N LYS A 460 -15.59 7.07 25.80
CA LYS A 460 -14.12 7.18 25.69
C LYS A 460 -13.66 7.28 24.24
N THR A 461 -12.99 8.38 23.95
CA THR A 461 -12.32 8.64 22.68
C THR A 461 -10.89 8.10 22.73
N PRO A 462 -10.40 7.44 21.66
CA PRO A 462 -9.01 7.03 21.61
C PRO A 462 -8.10 8.26 21.62
N SER A 463 -7.03 8.17 22.40
CA SER A 463 -5.92 9.10 22.36
C SER A 463 -4.69 8.37 21.87
N PHE A 464 -3.83 9.10 21.17
CA PHE A 464 -2.67 8.57 20.51
C PHE A 464 -1.41 9.32 20.91
N VAL A 465 -0.34 8.57 21.16
CA VAL A 465 1.01 9.10 21.35
C VAL A 465 1.76 8.92 20.06
N VAL A 466 2.30 10.03 19.54
CA VAL A 466 3.13 10.04 18.33
C VAL A 466 4.55 10.49 18.68
N TRP A 467 5.52 9.87 18.04
CA TRP A 467 6.92 10.24 18.18
C TRP A 467 7.67 9.94 16.89
N ALA A 468 8.52 10.87 16.47
CA ALA A 468 9.44 10.67 15.38
C ALA A 468 10.78 11.37 15.65
N VAL A 469 11.87 10.73 15.23
CA VAL A 469 13.23 11.31 15.21
C VAL A 469 13.81 11.14 13.82
N LYS A 470 14.43 12.22 13.32
CA LYS A 470 15.03 12.23 11.99
C LYS A 470 16.17 11.22 11.86
N ASP A 471 16.50 10.88 10.62
CA ASP A 471 17.82 10.36 10.29
C ASP A 471 18.87 11.47 10.55
N PRO A 472 19.91 11.24 11.39
CA PRO A 472 20.93 12.24 11.66
C PRO A 472 21.64 12.78 10.41
N THR A 473 21.63 12.02 9.32
CA THR A 473 22.27 12.33 8.03
C THR A 473 21.30 12.91 6.99
N SER A 474 20.03 13.13 7.33
CA SER A 474 18.99 13.64 6.42
C SER A 474 18.40 14.99 6.83
N GLY A 475 17.34 15.39 6.12
CA GLY A 475 16.51 16.56 6.42
C GLY A 475 15.97 16.52 7.85
N ASN A 476 15.78 17.70 8.45
CA ASN A 476 14.97 17.81 9.66
C ASN A 476 13.49 17.48 9.37
N LEU A 477 12.72 17.16 10.40
CA LEU A 477 11.30 16.85 10.30
C LEU A 477 10.45 18.11 10.08
N ASP A 478 9.50 18.05 9.13
CA ASP A 478 8.43 19.02 8.96
C ASP A 478 7.33 18.78 10.00
N ARG A 479 6.67 17.62 9.92
CA ARG A 479 5.47 17.30 10.70
C ARG A 479 5.21 15.81 10.84
N ILE A 480 4.41 15.46 11.83
CA ILE A 480 3.76 14.18 12.02
C ILE A 480 2.26 14.38 11.76
N GLN A 481 1.70 13.50 10.93
CA GLN A 481 0.29 13.39 10.63
C GLN A 481 -0.27 12.06 11.13
N ILE A 482 -1.55 12.05 11.47
CA ILE A 482 -2.34 10.83 11.59
C ILE A 482 -3.32 10.78 10.43
N VAL A 483 -3.26 9.70 9.66
CA VAL A 483 -4.25 9.37 8.64
C VAL A 483 -5.28 8.44 9.27
N LYS A 484 -6.52 8.92 9.38
CA LYS A 484 -7.68 8.16 9.88
C LYS A 484 -8.50 7.68 8.69
N GLY A 485 -8.92 6.42 8.73
CA GLY A 485 -9.97 5.90 7.85
C GLY A 485 -11.08 5.25 8.66
N TRP A 486 -12.32 5.37 8.20
CA TRP A 486 -13.49 4.73 8.83
C TRP A 486 -14.54 4.37 7.78
N THR A 487 -15.52 3.57 8.17
CA THR A 487 -16.65 3.20 7.31
C THR A 487 -17.98 3.47 7.99
N LYS A 488 -19.01 3.76 7.20
CA LYS A 488 -20.40 3.85 7.65
C LYS A 488 -21.32 3.47 6.51
N HIS A 489 -22.14 2.44 6.73
CA HIS A 489 -23.11 1.91 5.76
C HIS A 489 -22.46 1.59 4.41
N GLY A 490 -21.29 0.94 4.45
CA GLY A 490 -20.52 0.54 3.27
C GLY A 490 -19.80 1.68 2.54
N GLN A 491 -20.01 2.94 2.92
CA GLN A 491 -19.19 4.07 2.44
C GLN A 491 -17.94 4.20 3.30
N SER A 492 -16.79 4.28 2.63
CA SER A 492 -15.50 4.53 3.27
C SER A 492 -15.17 6.02 3.27
N PHE A 493 -14.47 6.47 4.30
CA PHE A 493 -14.03 7.85 4.50
C PHE A 493 -12.59 7.89 4.97
N GLU A 494 -11.91 9.01 4.71
CA GLU A 494 -10.61 9.31 5.31
C GLU A 494 -10.48 10.78 5.72
N LYS A 495 -9.55 11.02 6.64
CA LYS A 495 -9.12 12.36 7.02
C LYS A 495 -7.68 12.34 7.51
N VAL A 496 -6.91 13.35 7.12
CA VAL A 496 -5.54 13.56 7.57
C VAL A 496 -5.54 14.67 8.62
N PHE A 497 -4.90 14.42 9.75
CA PHE A 497 -4.74 15.38 10.83
C PHE A 497 -3.25 15.70 11.03
N ASP A 498 -2.88 16.98 11.00
CA ASP A 498 -1.56 17.43 11.47
C ASP A 498 -1.54 17.41 13.00
N VAL A 499 -0.60 16.67 13.60
CA VAL A 499 -0.60 16.40 15.07
C VAL A 499 0.56 17.08 15.78
N ALA A 500 1.75 17.03 15.19
CA ALA A 500 2.94 17.69 15.72
C ALA A 500 3.74 18.24 14.56
N TRP A 501 4.24 19.46 14.65
CA TRP A 501 4.96 20.10 13.54
C TRP A 501 6.04 21.06 14.02
N ALA A 502 7.03 21.29 13.17
CA ALA A 502 8.13 22.18 13.45
C ALA A 502 7.77 23.66 13.26
N GLY A 503 8.34 24.51 14.10
CA GLY A 503 8.20 25.97 14.03
C GLY A 503 6.83 26.49 14.47
N ASN A 504 6.72 27.82 14.56
CA ASN A 504 5.50 28.51 14.99
C ASN A 504 4.53 28.72 13.82
N ARG A 505 4.07 27.62 13.21
CA ARG A 505 3.03 27.64 12.18
C ARG A 505 1.67 27.41 12.82
N THR A 506 0.67 28.14 12.37
CA THR A 506 -0.71 28.03 12.88
C THR A 506 -1.55 27.30 11.84
N PRO A 507 -2.27 26.22 12.21
CA PRO A 507 -3.25 25.59 11.33
C PRO A 507 -4.29 26.60 10.84
N ASP A 508 -4.75 26.43 9.61
CA ASP A 508 -5.89 27.20 9.11
C ASP A 508 -7.12 26.93 10.00
N LYS A 509 -7.89 28.00 10.28
CA LYS A 509 -9.02 27.92 11.22
C LYS A 509 -10.20 27.10 10.69
N PHE A 510 -10.31 26.94 9.38
CA PHE A 510 -11.44 26.27 8.74
C PHE A 510 -11.06 24.86 8.31
N SER A 511 -9.90 24.67 7.68
CA SER A 511 -9.45 23.36 7.22
C SER A 511 -8.70 22.56 8.28
N GLY A 512 -8.09 23.21 9.26
CA GLY A 512 -7.18 22.58 10.23
C GLY A 512 -5.82 22.19 9.65
N VAL A 513 -5.54 22.55 8.39
CA VAL A 513 -4.29 22.22 7.69
C VAL A 513 -3.19 23.18 8.11
N VAL A 514 -2.02 22.66 8.45
CA VAL A 514 -0.82 23.47 8.75
C VAL A 514 -0.17 23.91 7.44
N PRO A 515 0.12 25.22 7.26
CA PRO A 515 0.81 25.70 6.06
C PRO A 515 2.11 24.92 5.75
N PRO A 516 2.44 24.71 4.46
CA PRO A 516 3.68 24.04 4.07
C PRO A 516 4.89 24.64 4.78
N ILE A 517 5.83 23.79 5.19
CA ILE A 517 7.13 24.28 5.63
C ILE A 517 7.85 24.93 4.44
N GLY A 518 8.67 25.95 4.69
CA GLY A 518 9.51 26.53 3.64
C GLY A 518 10.49 25.51 3.06
N SER A 519 11.17 25.90 1.99
CA SER A 519 12.28 25.12 1.42
C SER A 519 13.60 25.84 1.64
N THR A 520 14.63 25.08 2.01
CA THR A 520 16.02 25.53 2.08
C THR A 520 16.86 25.00 0.92
N VAL A 521 16.22 24.37 -0.08
CA VAL A 521 16.88 23.80 -1.24
C VAL A 521 17.36 24.91 -2.17
N ASP A 522 18.65 24.86 -2.49
CA ASP A 522 19.22 25.56 -3.65
C ASP A 522 19.23 24.57 -4.83
N ILE A 523 18.31 24.77 -5.78
CA ILE A 523 18.18 23.92 -6.97
C ILE A 523 19.42 24.02 -7.85
N SER A 524 20.05 25.19 -7.94
CA SER A 524 21.18 25.44 -8.83
C SER A 524 22.47 24.80 -8.33
N GLU A 525 22.62 24.69 -7.01
CA GLU A 525 23.74 24.01 -6.37
C GLU A 525 23.40 22.56 -5.97
N ALA A 526 22.14 22.14 -6.12
CA ALA A 526 21.62 20.87 -5.64
C ALA A 526 21.98 20.60 -4.17
N THR A 527 21.92 21.65 -3.34
CA THR A 527 22.20 21.60 -1.90
C THR A 527 20.98 22.05 -1.10
N TYR A 528 21.03 21.88 0.21
CA TYR A 528 20.04 22.44 1.12
C TYR A 528 20.67 22.71 2.48
N THR A 529 20.04 23.60 3.26
CA THR A 529 20.45 23.86 4.64
C THR A 529 19.44 23.26 5.62
N ASN A 530 19.92 22.60 6.67
CA ASN A 530 19.08 22.03 7.72
C ASN A 530 18.70 23.06 8.79
N THR A 531 18.40 24.31 8.40
CA THR A 531 18.13 25.43 9.31
C THR A 531 16.66 25.57 9.72
N ILE A 532 15.76 24.80 9.10
CA ILE A 532 14.34 24.71 9.43
C ILE A 532 13.97 23.27 9.83
N GLY A 533 12.75 23.03 10.29
CA GLY A 533 12.31 21.72 10.76
C GLY A 533 12.76 21.42 12.19
N ALA A 534 12.50 20.20 12.66
CA ALA A 534 12.87 19.72 14.00
C ALA A 534 13.65 18.40 13.93
N VAL A 535 14.55 18.16 14.89
CA VAL A 535 15.28 16.87 14.99
C VAL A 535 14.43 15.76 15.58
N GLU A 536 13.45 16.12 16.40
CA GLU A 536 12.50 15.25 17.08
C GLU A 536 11.14 15.96 17.08
N LEU A 537 10.08 15.20 16.82
CA LEU A 537 8.70 15.61 17.00
C LEU A 537 8.02 14.59 17.90
N LYS A 538 7.27 15.06 18.89
CA LYS A 538 6.52 14.22 19.83
C LYS A 538 5.23 14.94 20.19
N GLY A 539 4.13 14.20 20.30
CA GLY A 539 2.84 14.78 20.59
C GLY A 539 1.82 13.76 21.09
N GLU A 540 0.71 14.28 21.59
CA GLU A 540 -0.48 13.51 21.94
C GLU A 540 -1.65 14.08 21.17
N TRP A 541 -2.51 13.21 20.66
CA TRP A 541 -3.69 13.61 19.88
C TRP A 541 -4.87 12.73 20.23
N THR A 542 -6.03 13.36 20.44
CA THR A 542 -7.30 12.70 20.70
C THR A 542 -8.19 12.92 19.49
N ASP A 543 -8.81 11.85 18.98
CA ASP A 543 -9.65 11.93 17.78
C ASP A 543 -10.90 12.79 18.02
N PRO A 544 -11.00 14.01 17.45
CA PRO A 544 -12.11 14.92 17.71
C PRO A 544 -13.42 14.47 17.05
N GLU A 545 -13.35 13.52 16.11
CA GLU A 545 -14.45 13.06 15.27
C GLU A 545 -14.69 11.56 15.44
N PHE A 546 -14.38 11.03 16.63
CA PHE A 546 -14.55 9.62 16.94
C PHE A 546 -16.02 9.25 17.12
N ASP A 547 -16.45 8.21 16.40
CA ASP A 547 -17.73 7.53 16.63
C ASP A 547 -17.43 6.11 17.12
N PRO A 548 -17.78 5.76 18.37
CA PRO A 548 -17.49 4.44 18.94
C PRO A 548 -18.30 3.32 18.29
N SER A 549 -19.24 3.62 17.40
CA SER A 549 -20.00 2.61 16.66
C SER A 549 -19.41 2.22 15.31
N LEU A 550 -18.38 2.93 14.84
CA LEU A 550 -17.78 2.73 13.52
C LEU A 550 -16.45 1.99 13.62
N ASP A 551 -16.20 1.08 12.68
CA ASP A 551 -14.85 0.55 12.48
C ASP A 551 -13.93 1.67 11.97
N ALA A 552 -12.70 1.70 12.48
CA ALA A 552 -11.70 2.70 12.08
C ALA A 552 -10.28 2.15 12.09
N PHE A 553 -9.39 2.79 11.34
CA PHE A 553 -7.95 2.63 11.46
C PHE A 553 -7.26 3.99 11.54
N TYR A 554 -6.06 4.00 12.10
CA TYR A 554 -5.19 5.16 12.22
C TYR A 554 -3.77 4.73 11.87
N TYR A 555 -3.07 5.47 11.03
CA TYR A 555 -1.62 5.29 10.88
C TYR A 555 -0.91 6.63 10.88
N LEU A 556 0.35 6.62 11.31
CA LEU A 556 1.20 7.78 11.41
C LEU A 556 1.95 7.99 10.09
N ARG A 557 2.00 9.24 9.60
CA ARG A 557 2.87 9.67 8.51
C ARG A 557 3.77 10.81 8.97
N THR A 558 5.09 10.65 8.91
CA THR A 558 6.06 11.71 9.24
C THR A 558 6.68 12.24 7.96
N LEU A 559 6.84 13.55 7.83
CA LEU A 559 7.46 14.21 6.68
C LEU A 559 8.76 14.91 7.09
N GLU A 560 9.79 14.81 6.25
CA GLU A 560 10.99 15.66 6.29
C GLU A 560 10.75 17.00 5.57
N ILE A 561 11.61 17.98 5.83
CA ILE A 561 11.72 19.19 5.02
C ILE A 561 12.10 18.83 3.57
N PRO A 562 11.82 19.69 2.57
CA PRO A 562 12.25 19.45 1.20
C PRO A 562 13.78 19.29 1.09
N THR A 563 14.22 18.29 0.33
CA THR A 563 15.61 18.05 -0.06
C THR A 563 15.74 17.97 -1.58
N PRO A 564 16.94 18.15 -2.17
CA PRO A 564 17.14 17.94 -3.60
C PRO A 564 16.84 16.48 -3.99
N ARG A 565 16.08 16.28 -5.06
CA ARG A 565 15.87 14.95 -5.64
C ARG A 565 17.15 14.47 -6.33
N TRP A 566 17.37 13.16 -6.44
CA TRP A 566 18.55 12.59 -7.10
C TRP A 566 18.75 13.10 -8.52
N THR A 567 17.67 13.36 -9.26
CA THR A 567 17.72 13.95 -10.61
C THR A 567 18.28 15.36 -10.61
N THR A 568 18.02 16.16 -9.57
CA THR A 568 18.59 17.50 -9.40
C THR A 568 20.07 17.41 -9.05
N ILE A 569 20.43 16.52 -8.12
CA ILE A 569 21.82 16.26 -7.70
C ILE A 569 22.67 15.88 -8.92
N GLN A 570 22.19 14.94 -9.72
CA GLN A 570 22.96 14.41 -10.83
C GLN A 570 22.93 15.31 -12.07
N ALA A 571 21.90 16.13 -12.24
CA ALA A 571 21.93 17.19 -13.25
C ALA A 571 23.07 18.18 -12.97
N LYS A 572 23.30 18.54 -11.70
CA LYS A 572 24.44 19.36 -11.28
C LYS A 572 25.77 18.68 -11.56
N GLU A 573 25.92 17.40 -11.21
CA GLU A 573 27.14 16.61 -11.48
C GLU A 573 27.47 16.55 -12.98
N LEU A 574 26.46 16.45 -13.84
CA LEU A 574 26.61 16.40 -15.30
C LEU A 574 26.73 17.78 -15.96
N GLY A 575 26.46 18.87 -15.24
CA GLY A 575 26.41 20.23 -15.80
C GLY A 575 25.24 20.45 -16.76
N ILE A 576 24.10 19.79 -16.54
CA ILE A 576 22.86 19.93 -17.33
C ILE A 576 21.74 20.53 -16.47
N ALA A 577 20.64 20.94 -17.12
CA ALA A 577 19.45 21.35 -16.39
C ALA A 577 18.75 20.15 -15.75
N PRO A 578 18.15 20.30 -14.54
CA PRO A 578 17.26 19.28 -13.99
C PRO A 578 16.13 18.95 -14.97
N PRO A 579 15.74 17.67 -15.09
CA PRO A 579 14.62 17.27 -15.93
C PRO A 579 13.31 17.91 -15.45
N ASP A 580 12.44 18.29 -16.39
CA ASP A 580 11.17 18.99 -16.14
C ASP A 580 9.96 18.05 -15.97
N ASN A 581 10.14 16.75 -16.25
CA ASN A 581 9.11 15.72 -16.06
C ASN A 581 9.04 15.17 -14.62
N VAL A 582 9.93 15.60 -13.73
CA VAL A 582 9.93 15.23 -12.31
C VAL A 582 10.21 16.45 -11.41
N PRO A 583 9.73 16.46 -10.16
CA PRO A 583 10.04 17.54 -9.23
C PRO A 583 11.54 17.69 -8.97
N ALA A 584 12.00 18.94 -8.84
CA ALA A 584 13.39 19.24 -8.48
C ALA A 584 13.71 18.93 -7.00
N THR A 585 12.69 18.77 -6.17
CA THR A 585 12.81 18.51 -4.73
C THR A 585 11.92 17.34 -4.33
N VAL A 586 12.26 16.68 -3.24
CA VAL A 586 11.48 15.59 -2.63
C VAL A 586 11.27 15.86 -1.14
N GLN A 587 10.17 15.37 -0.59
CA GLN A 587 9.92 15.33 0.86
C GLN A 587 9.84 13.88 1.31
N GLU A 588 10.97 13.39 1.81
CA GLU A 588 11.10 12.06 2.38
C GLU A 588 10.17 11.88 3.59
N ARG A 589 9.80 10.64 3.87
CA ARG A 589 8.74 10.33 4.83
C ARG A 589 8.82 8.93 5.40
N ALA A 590 8.07 8.72 6.49
CA ALA A 590 7.87 7.43 7.12
C ALA A 590 6.39 7.15 7.39
N TRP A 591 6.01 5.88 7.40
CA TRP A 591 4.65 5.40 7.66
C TRP A 591 4.66 4.29 8.70
N SER A 592 3.88 4.44 9.78
CA SER A 592 3.67 3.33 10.73
C SER A 592 2.67 2.32 10.18
N SER A 593 2.75 1.06 10.62
CA SER A 593 1.59 0.17 10.52
C SER A 593 0.34 0.76 11.18
N PRO A 594 -0.88 0.41 10.73
CA PRO A 594 -2.10 0.96 11.32
C PRO A 594 -2.40 0.40 12.72
N ILE A 595 -2.99 1.23 13.58
CA ILE A 595 -3.74 0.84 14.77
C ILE A 595 -5.22 0.76 14.38
N TRP A 596 -5.88 -0.32 14.78
CA TRP A 596 -7.28 -0.59 14.41
C TRP A 596 -8.22 -0.35 15.58
N TYR A 597 -9.46 0.05 15.28
CA TYR A 597 -10.57 0.07 16.23
C TYR A 597 -11.73 -0.75 15.65
N THR A 598 -12.23 -1.69 16.47
CA THR A 598 -13.41 -2.48 16.12
C THR A 598 -14.48 -2.29 17.21
N PRO A 599 -15.67 -1.78 16.87
CA PRO A 599 -16.73 -1.54 17.82
C PRO A 599 -17.33 -2.86 18.34
N THR A 600 -17.79 -2.85 19.59
CA THR A 600 -18.53 -3.97 20.19
C THR A 600 -19.83 -4.24 19.44
N GLN A 601 -20.36 -5.45 19.57
CA GLN A 601 -21.64 -5.82 18.95
C GLN A 601 -22.80 -4.97 19.48
N GLU A 602 -22.76 -4.59 20.77
CA GLU A 602 -23.73 -3.72 21.41
C GLU A 602 -23.74 -2.34 20.75
N LEU A 603 -22.56 -1.73 20.57
CA LEU A 603 -22.41 -0.42 19.91
C LEU A 603 -22.88 -0.46 18.45
N ARG A 604 -22.54 -1.51 17.69
CA ARG A 604 -23.03 -1.71 16.32
C ARG A 604 -24.54 -1.84 16.26
N THR A 605 -25.14 -2.52 17.24
CA THR A 605 -26.59 -2.77 17.27
C THR A 605 -27.37 -1.51 17.66
N ALA A 606 -26.80 -0.69 18.54
CA ALA A 606 -27.36 0.59 18.93
C ALA A 606 -27.24 1.67 17.83
N ALA A 607 -26.26 1.52 16.93
CA ALA A 607 -26.05 2.43 15.82
C ALA A 607 -27.24 2.47 14.85
N THR A 608 -27.44 3.62 14.21
CA THR A 608 -28.46 3.76 13.17
C THR A 608 -28.10 2.88 11.99
N LYS A 609 -29.00 1.97 11.61
CA LYS A 609 -28.80 1.09 10.45
C LYS A 609 -29.00 1.84 9.13
N GLY A 610 -28.10 1.61 8.19
CA GLY A 610 -28.26 2.03 6.81
C GLY A 610 -29.38 1.27 6.12
N THR A 611 -30.00 1.87 5.10
CA THR A 611 -30.98 1.17 4.27
C THR A 611 -30.25 0.27 3.27
N THR A 612 -30.55 -1.03 3.28
CA THR A 612 -29.96 -1.97 2.32
C THR A 612 -30.85 -2.17 1.10
N VAL A 613 -30.27 -2.69 0.02
CA VAL A 613 -31.02 -3.18 -1.15
C VAL A 613 -32.04 -4.26 -0.75
N ALA A 614 -31.70 -5.11 0.22
CA ALA A 614 -32.61 -6.13 0.74
C ALA A 614 -33.84 -5.50 1.42
N ASP A 615 -33.64 -4.46 2.24
CA ASP A 615 -34.73 -3.71 2.87
C ASP A 615 -35.65 -3.05 1.83
N LEU A 616 -35.08 -2.47 0.78
CA LEU A 616 -35.85 -1.87 -0.31
C LEU A 616 -36.69 -2.93 -1.04
N LYS A 617 -36.11 -4.06 -1.41
CA LYS A 617 -36.82 -5.17 -2.07
C LYS A 617 -37.93 -5.72 -1.19
N GLN A 618 -37.70 -5.87 0.11
CA GLN A 618 -38.72 -6.31 1.06
C GLN A 618 -39.90 -5.33 1.15
N LYS A 619 -39.64 -4.03 0.99
CA LYS A 619 -40.68 -2.98 0.93
C LYS A 619 -41.38 -2.89 -0.43
N GLY A 620 -41.03 -3.73 -1.39
CA GLY A 620 -41.64 -3.76 -2.73
C GLY A 620 -41.01 -2.81 -3.74
N ALA A 621 -39.77 -2.36 -3.51
CA ALA A 621 -39.07 -1.52 -4.48
C ALA A 621 -38.74 -2.28 -5.77
N THR A 622 -38.89 -1.63 -6.92
CA THR A 622 -38.55 -2.18 -8.24
C THR A 622 -37.30 -1.52 -8.80
N VAL A 623 -36.46 -2.29 -9.50
CA VAL A 623 -35.27 -1.75 -10.19
C VAL A 623 -35.71 -1.02 -11.46
N LEU A 624 -35.09 0.12 -11.76
CA LEU A 624 -35.30 0.82 -13.02
C LEU A 624 -34.48 0.19 -14.16
N ASP A 625 -35.08 0.08 -15.34
CA ASP A 625 -34.38 -0.32 -16.57
C ASP A 625 -33.74 0.89 -17.28
N ASN A 626 -33.07 0.64 -18.41
CA ASN A 626 -32.40 1.69 -19.18
C ASN A 626 -33.35 2.82 -19.62
N ALA A 627 -34.59 2.49 -19.99
CA ALA A 627 -35.56 3.48 -20.46
C ALA A 627 -36.01 4.36 -19.30
N ALA A 628 -36.38 3.75 -18.17
CA ALA A 628 -36.79 4.47 -16.98
C ALA A 628 -35.65 5.31 -16.37
N LEU A 629 -34.41 4.83 -16.42
CA LEU A 629 -33.23 5.61 -16.02
C LEU A 629 -33.01 6.82 -16.95
N THR A 630 -33.14 6.61 -18.27
CA THR A 630 -33.00 7.68 -19.27
C THR A 630 -34.02 8.77 -19.00
N ASP A 631 -35.28 8.37 -18.81
CA ASP A 631 -36.37 9.27 -18.45
C ASP A 631 -36.14 9.94 -17.10
N LEU A 632 -35.48 9.29 -16.14
CA LEU A 632 -35.23 9.87 -14.82
C LEU A 632 -34.19 10.99 -14.86
N ILE A 633 -33.06 10.80 -15.56
CA ILE A 633 -31.89 11.68 -15.40
C ILE A 633 -31.46 12.41 -16.68
N VAL A 634 -31.59 11.84 -17.87
CA VAL A 634 -30.90 12.37 -19.07
C VAL A 634 -31.46 13.73 -19.48
N GLY A 635 -30.58 14.75 -19.55
CA GLY A 635 -30.97 16.12 -19.85
C GLY A 635 -31.63 16.86 -18.67
N LYS A 636 -31.57 16.31 -17.46
CA LYS A 636 -32.23 16.83 -16.25
C LYS A 636 -31.21 17.15 -15.17
N SER A 637 -31.67 17.85 -14.14
CA SER A 637 -30.96 17.98 -12.87
C SER A 637 -31.72 17.22 -11.79
N SER A 638 -30.99 16.52 -10.93
CA SER A 638 -31.56 15.77 -9.81
C SER A 638 -30.92 16.25 -8.52
N TRP A 639 -31.74 16.51 -7.50
CA TRP A 639 -31.25 16.71 -6.15
C TRP A 639 -31.16 15.35 -5.46
N VAL A 640 -29.99 15.05 -4.90
CA VAL A 640 -29.66 13.78 -4.30
C VAL A 640 -29.18 14.02 -2.88
N ARG A 641 -29.74 13.27 -1.93
CA ARG A 641 -29.22 13.18 -0.57
C ARG A 641 -28.32 11.96 -0.46
N ASN A 642 -27.11 12.13 0.10
CA ASN A 642 -26.36 11.03 0.67
C ASN A 642 -26.88 10.76 2.09
N ASN A 643 -27.55 9.64 2.30
CA ASN A 643 -28.16 9.26 3.57
C ASN A 643 -27.13 8.91 4.66
N VAL A 644 -25.87 8.67 4.29
CA VAL A 644 -24.79 8.40 5.24
C VAL A 644 -24.32 9.69 5.93
N THR A 645 -24.14 10.75 5.14
CA THR A 645 -23.61 12.05 5.57
C THR A 645 -24.72 13.06 5.88
N GLY A 646 -25.90 12.89 5.29
CA GLY A 646 -27.03 13.82 5.35
C GLY A 646 -26.97 14.92 4.29
N GLU A 647 -25.86 15.03 3.57
CA GLU A 647 -25.59 16.10 2.60
C GLU A 647 -26.49 15.97 1.36
N VAL A 648 -26.93 17.12 0.83
CA VAL A 648 -27.85 17.21 -0.30
C VAL A 648 -27.19 18.01 -1.41
N PHE A 649 -26.94 17.37 -2.55
CA PHE A 649 -26.26 17.96 -3.69
C PHE A 649 -27.08 17.84 -4.97
N SER A 650 -26.83 18.73 -5.92
CA SER A 650 -27.43 18.67 -7.25
C SER A 650 -26.51 17.91 -8.21
N VAL A 651 -27.08 17.10 -9.09
CA VAL A 651 -26.38 16.48 -10.21
C VAL A 651 -27.07 16.90 -11.50
N ALA A 652 -26.37 17.65 -12.34
CA ALA A 652 -26.80 17.96 -13.69
C ALA A 652 -26.32 16.85 -14.63
N TRP A 653 -27.21 16.29 -15.43
CA TRP A 653 -26.95 15.18 -16.35
C TRP A 653 -27.20 15.62 -17.78
N THR A 654 -26.16 15.68 -18.61
CA THR A 654 -26.28 16.15 -20.00
C THR A 654 -26.68 15.01 -20.93
N PRO A 655 -27.41 15.29 -22.04
CA PRO A 655 -27.68 14.30 -23.08
C PRO A 655 -26.40 13.74 -23.74
N SER A 656 -25.27 14.44 -23.62
CA SER A 656 -23.96 14.01 -24.11
C SER A 656 -23.21 13.06 -23.16
N GLY A 657 -23.85 12.59 -22.08
CA GLY A 657 -23.23 11.65 -21.15
C GLY A 657 -22.22 12.31 -20.21
N GLN A 658 -22.39 13.59 -19.88
CA GLN A 658 -21.61 14.29 -18.85
C GLN A 658 -22.49 14.56 -17.64
N ARG A 659 -21.95 14.36 -16.44
CA ARG A 659 -22.59 14.74 -15.19
C ARG A 659 -21.75 15.78 -14.47
N LEU A 660 -22.41 16.73 -13.82
CA LEU A 660 -21.76 17.73 -12.98
C LEU A 660 -22.45 17.74 -11.62
N ILE A 661 -21.66 17.49 -10.57
CA ILE A 661 -22.12 17.61 -9.19
C ILE A 661 -21.91 19.06 -8.74
N THR A 662 -22.96 19.68 -8.22
CA THR A 662 -22.92 21.05 -7.70
C THR A 662 -23.60 21.13 -6.34
N ASN A 663 -23.22 22.16 -5.59
CA ASN A 663 -24.01 22.77 -4.52
C ASN A 663 -24.52 21.83 -3.41
N SER A 664 -23.74 21.66 -2.32
CA SER A 664 -24.20 21.00 -1.08
C SER A 664 -24.94 21.96 -0.13
N ASN A 665 -24.62 23.27 -0.22
CA ASN A 665 -24.99 24.30 0.76
C ASN A 665 -24.48 25.71 0.35
N GLY A 666 -24.22 25.95 -0.93
CA GLY A 666 -23.51 27.13 -1.44
C GLY A 666 -21.98 26.98 -1.51
N ALA A 667 -21.41 25.91 -0.94
CA ALA A 667 -19.99 25.57 -1.06
C ALA A 667 -19.73 24.52 -2.17
N ILE A 668 -18.44 24.36 -2.51
CA ILE A 668 -17.96 23.30 -3.40
C ILE A 668 -18.11 21.95 -2.68
N PRO A 669 -18.89 21.00 -3.24
CA PRO A 669 -19.07 19.69 -2.63
C PRO A 669 -17.73 18.97 -2.40
N GLN A 670 -17.52 18.46 -1.19
CA GLN A 670 -16.36 17.67 -0.85
C GLN A 670 -16.60 16.18 -1.15
N PRO A 671 -15.57 15.40 -1.55
CA PRO A 671 -15.71 13.96 -1.78
C PRO A 671 -16.34 13.22 -0.58
N SER A 672 -15.96 13.58 0.64
CA SER A 672 -16.52 13.01 1.87
C SER A 672 -18.01 13.33 2.10
N GLU A 673 -18.57 14.33 1.41
CA GLU A 673 -20.00 14.71 1.53
C GLU A 673 -20.86 13.87 0.56
N VAL A 674 -20.38 13.74 -0.69
CA VAL A 674 -21.13 13.11 -1.79
C VAL A 674 -20.75 11.65 -2.03
N GLY A 675 -19.73 11.14 -1.32
CA GLY A 675 -19.12 9.82 -1.46
C GLY A 675 -17.77 9.88 -2.19
N ASP A 676 -16.70 9.33 -1.59
CA ASP A 676 -15.30 9.46 -2.07
C ASP A 676 -15.15 9.17 -3.58
N VAL A 677 -15.80 8.12 -4.07
CA VAL A 677 -15.71 7.68 -5.47
C VAL A 677 -16.70 8.40 -6.39
N MET A 678 -17.69 9.13 -5.85
CA MET A 678 -18.57 9.94 -6.67
C MET A 678 -17.81 11.06 -7.36
N HIS A 679 -16.64 11.46 -6.84
CA HIS A 679 -15.80 12.56 -7.32
C HIS A 679 -16.64 13.71 -7.83
N GLY A 680 -16.85 14.72 -6.98
CA GLY A 680 -17.25 16.02 -7.48
C GLY A 680 -16.40 16.36 -8.70
N GLY A 681 -16.97 17.12 -9.65
CA GLY A 681 -16.09 17.94 -10.45
C GLY A 681 -15.29 18.76 -9.46
N LEU A 682 -14.09 18.32 -9.09
CA LEU A 682 -13.31 18.85 -7.97
C LEU A 682 -13.01 20.35 -8.14
N MET A 683 -13.26 20.86 -9.35
CA MET A 683 -13.24 22.26 -9.74
C MET A 683 -14.45 22.69 -10.59
N GLY A 684 -15.61 22.03 -10.47
CA GLY A 684 -16.77 22.24 -11.35
C GLY A 684 -16.65 21.58 -12.73
N ALA A 685 -15.75 20.60 -12.90
CA ALA A 685 -15.58 19.85 -14.15
C ALA A 685 -16.61 18.73 -14.29
N GLY A 686 -17.22 18.59 -15.47
CA GLY A 686 -18.08 17.44 -15.77
C GLY A 686 -17.31 16.12 -15.81
N THR A 687 -17.93 15.04 -15.38
CA THR A 687 -17.41 13.66 -15.50
C THR A 687 -18.33 12.83 -16.40
N GLY A 688 -17.77 11.82 -17.08
CA GLY A 688 -18.58 10.93 -17.91
C GLY A 688 -19.57 10.09 -17.09
N TYR A 689 -20.76 9.85 -17.65
CA TYR A 689 -21.68 8.82 -17.20
C TYR A 689 -22.31 8.09 -18.39
N ALA A 690 -22.74 6.86 -18.17
CA ALA A 690 -23.52 6.08 -19.12
C ALA A 690 -24.69 5.39 -18.42
N ILE A 691 -25.72 5.03 -19.18
CA ILE A 691 -26.75 4.10 -18.73
C ILE A 691 -26.49 2.78 -19.45
N LYS A 692 -26.21 1.73 -18.69
CA LYS A 692 -25.88 0.41 -19.22
C LYS A 692 -26.42 -0.66 -18.29
N ASP A 693 -27.02 -1.71 -18.86
CA ASP A 693 -27.49 -2.90 -18.15
C ASP A 693 -28.37 -2.60 -16.91
N GLY A 694 -29.20 -1.56 -16.98
CA GLY A 694 -30.10 -1.15 -15.90
C GLY A 694 -29.43 -0.36 -14.78
N ALA A 695 -28.22 0.16 -15.00
CA ALA A 695 -27.47 0.95 -14.02
C ALA A 695 -26.93 2.25 -14.63
N ILE A 696 -26.69 3.24 -13.76
CA ILE A 696 -25.90 4.43 -14.08
C ILE A 696 -24.43 4.07 -13.83
N VAL A 697 -23.61 4.11 -14.87
CA VAL A 697 -22.19 3.78 -14.81
C VAL A 697 -21.36 5.05 -14.81
N THR A 698 -20.46 5.15 -13.84
CA THR A 698 -19.45 6.22 -13.70
C THR A 698 -18.06 5.59 -13.61
N THR A 699 -16.98 6.33 -13.84
CA THR A 699 -15.63 5.77 -13.74
C THR A 699 -14.70 6.60 -12.86
N LEU A 700 -13.78 5.92 -12.18
CA LEU A 700 -12.56 6.50 -11.62
C LEU A 700 -11.38 5.97 -12.42
N GLY A 701 -10.75 6.84 -13.23
CA GLY A 701 -9.88 6.35 -14.30
C GLY A 701 -10.68 5.46 -15.26
N ASN A 702 -10.28 4.20 -15.37
CA ASN A 702 -10.93 3.15 -16.16
C ASN A 702 -11.77 2.16 -15.32
N ALA A 703 -11.81 2.30 -13.98
CA ALA A 703 -12.60 1.43 -13.11
C ALA A 703 -14.08 1.85 -13.11
N PRO A 704 -15.03 0.97 -13.49
CA PRO A 704 -16.45 1.31 -13.49
C PRO A 704 -17.06 1.16 -12.11
N TYR A 705 -17.97 2.08 -11.78
CA TYR A 705 -18.84 2.03 -10.62
C TYR A 705 -20.29 2.17 -11.07
N GLU A 706 -21.09 1.17 -10.73
CA GLU A 706 -22.49 1.07 -11.11
C GLU A 706 -23.37 1.59 -9.98
N ALA A 707 -24.39 2.37 -10.31
CA ALA A 707 -25.44 2.75 -9.40
C ALA A 707 -26.77 2.19 -9.91
N THR A 708 -27.31 1.21 -9.19
CA THR A 708 -28.62 0.63 -9.45
C THR A 708 -29.69 1.46 -8.76
N VAL A 709 -30.68 1.93 -9.52
CA VAL A 709 -31.77 2.77 -8.99
C VAL A 709 -33.02 1.94 -8.72
N TYR A 710 -33.57 2.08 -7.52
CA TYR A 710 -34.77 1.42 -7.02
C TYR A 710 -35.88 2.45 -6.84
N LYS A 711 -37.06 2.16 -7.37
CA LYS A 711 -38.28 2.94 -7.15
C LYS A 711 -39.11 2.30 -6.05
N LEU A 712 -39.47 3.08 -5.03
CA LEU A 712 -40.35 2.68 -3.94
C LEU A 712 -41.46 3.72 -3.77
N GLY A 713 -42.66 3.40 -4.25
CA GLY A 713 -43.73 4.41 -4.40
C GLY A 713 -43.28 5.52 -5.34
N ASP A 714 -43.28 6.77 -4.87
CA ASP A 714 -42.84 7.95 -5.62
C ASP A 714 -41.37 8.33 -5.35
N LYS A 715 -40.65 7.53 -4.55
CA LYS A 715 -39.25 7.78 -4.20
C LYS A 715 -38.29 6.94 -5.04
N TYR A 716 -37.08 7.48 -5.22
CA TYR A 716 -35.98 6.82 -5.91
C TYR A 716 -34.77 6.74 -4.98
N PHE A 717 -34.23 5.53 -4.84
CA PHE A 717 -33.01 5.25 -4.08
C PHE A 717 -31.96 4.66 -5.01
N ALA A 718 -30.68 4.96 -4.81
CA ALA A 718 -29.61 4.33 -5.56
C ALA A 718 -28.62 3.62 -4.63
N ALA A 719 -28.18 2.44 -5.05
CA ALA A 719 -27.15 1.66 -4.41
C ALA A 719 -25.94 1.54 -5.34
N ARG A 720 -24.75 1.90 -4.85
CA ARG A 720 -23.52 1.82 -5.63
C ARG A 720 -22.80 0.49 -5.43
N SER A 721 -22.13 0.01 -6.48
CA SER A 721 -21.45 -1.28 -6.49
C SER A 721 -20.34 -1.39 -5.42
N ASN A 722 -19.65 -0.28 -5.12
CA ASN A 722 -18.60 -0.23 -4.11
C ASN A 722 -19.09 0.08 -2.69
N GLU A 723 -20.41 0.11 -2.47
CA GLU A 723 -21.03 0.36 -1.15
C GLU A 723 -21.76 -0.89 -0.65
N PHE A 724 -21.32 -2.07 -1.10
CA PHE A 724 -21.62 -3.39 -0.54
C PHE A 724 -23.10 -3.69 -0.27
N GLY A 725 -24.00 -3.17 -1.12
CA GLY A 725 -25.44 -3.42 -1.05
C GLY A 725 -26.24 -2.43 -0.19
N TYR A 726 -25.62 -1.34 0.27
CA TYR A 726 -26.33 -0.21 0.87
C TYR A 726 -26.90 0.74 -0.19
N ALA A 727 -28.12 1.21 0.05
CA ALA A 727 -28.83 2.17 -0.78
C ALA A 727 -28.71 3.57 -0.17
N ASN A 728 -27.55 4.16 -0.33
CA ASN A 728 -27.17 5.38 0.38
C ASN A 728 -27.63 6.68 -0.28
N TYR A 729 -28.11 6.64 -1.53
CA TYR A 729 -28.50 7.86 -2.24
C TYR A 729 -30.02 7.92 -2.42
N GLU A 730 -30.65 9.04 -2.08
CA GLU A 730 -32.08 9.27 -2.28
C GLU A 730 -32.29 10.49 -3.19
N VAL A 731 -33.12 10.38 -4.23
CA VAL A 731 -33.56 11.55 -5.00
C VAL A 731 -34.56 12.32 -4.15
N VAL A 732 -34.27 13.59 -3.88
CA VAL A 732 -35.08 14.48 -3.04
C VAL A 732 -35.64 15.65 -3.86
N PRO A 733 -36.73 16.30 -3.39
CA PRO A 733 -37.19 17.54 -4.00
C PRO A 733 -36.13 18.65 -3.95
N THR A 734 -36.23 19.62 -4.86
CA THR A 734 -35.42 20.84 -4.83
C THR A 734 -35.50 21.51 -3.46
N PRO A 735 -34.37 21.80 -2.79
CA PRO A 735 -34.37 22.48 -1.49
C PRO A 735 -35.04 23.86 -1.55
N LYS A 736 -35.94 24.15 -0.60
CA LYS A 736 -36.76 25.39 -0.55
C LYS A 736 -35.96 26.70 -0.56
N MET A 737 -34.71 26.71 -0.07
CA MET A 737 -33.85 27.90 -0.11
C MET A 737 -33.46 28.32 -1.54
N LEU A 738 -33.73 27.47 -2.54
CA LEU A 738 -33.41 27.69 -3.95
C LEU A 738 -34.66 27.61 -4.84
N ASP A 739 -35.86 27.63 -4.26
CA ASP A 739 -37.12 27.61 -5.03
C ASP A 739 -37.37 29.01 -5.63
N PRO A 740 -37.35 29.19 -6.97
CA PRO A 740 -37.45 30.52 -7.58
C PRO A 740 -38.83 31.19 -7.45
N VAL A 741 -39.80 30.54 -6.80
CA VAL A 741 -41.22 30.85 -6.99
C VAL A 741 -41.80 31.74 -5.86
N ASP A 742 -41.12 31.88 -4.72
CA ASP A 742 -41.60 32.67 -3.56
C ASP A 742 -40.77 33.94 -3.24
N GLN A 743 -39.82 34.32 -4.10
CA GLN A 743 -39.16 35.64 -3.97
C GLN A 743 -40.08 36.72 -4.56
N PRO A 744 -40.51 37.75 -3.80
CA PRO A 744 -41.16 38.90 -4.41
C PRO A 744 -40.17 39.48 -5.44
N LYS A 745 -40.64 39.68 -6.69
CA LYS A 745 -39.85 40.36 -7.72
C LYS A 745 -39.25 41.62 -7.10
N ALA A 746 -37.92 41.65 -6.96
CA ALA A 746 -37.24 42.90 -6.64
C ALA A 746 -37.63 43.91 -7.72
N PRO A 747 -38.05 45.14 -7.36
CA PRO A 747 -38.15 46.19 -8.35
C PRO A 747 -36.71 46.51 -8.77
N PHE A 748 -36.39 46.10 -10.01
CA PHE A 748 -35.14 46.26 -10.77
C PHE A 748 -34.11 45.15 -10.59
#